data_AF-A0AAW0DFA7-F1
#
_entry.id   AF-A0AAW0DFA7-F1
#
_cell.length_a   1.000
_cell.length_b   1.000
_cell.length_c   1.000
_cell.angle_alpha   90.00
_cell.angle_beta   90.00
_cell.angle_gamma   90.00
#
_symmetry.space_group_name_H-M   'P 1'
#
loop_
_entity.id
_entity.type
_entity.pdbx_description
1 polymer ?
#
loop_
_entity_poly.entity_id
_entity_poly.type
_entity_poly.pdbx_seq_one_letter_code
_entity_poly.pdbx_strand_id
1 'polypeptide(L)'
;MQAGFAGLYKQILSIKHALQGPVVPVDHLFRLPSKIILRILAELDVVGVVRCMQVCRTLNSLAHSTQLYEYKAKLTLANLEDGPVDDTYDIQSRLRQLEAHQEAWKDFRWSSTHAIDTLGPGGLWDMTGGVFGLGKKGDANTGFSFTRLPSRCRAITKKEWTIEGLGFPCDGFAFEPSEDLLVLIRARMDDGGLTMDFEVKLYSLENGAPHPRATQKTLSVQHFGKGRHVEYWAYSIQIYGDQISILCEAKEDEFTQLAVLNWVTGNFKFGRYVEDPFGISSTFLSSKFLVHTVYDFVGNLLVPKLAIVDLEHASHQDRTWKVHLRLPVPNGFDGTSIVLIHTGFPSAERAVRKPHARASFMTSNRLVSIPLFFRKTENRETYDWLLLVVLARSLIRLAEATMARNSWGLPEVPWETWGPPNTKLLPLDVGMPSSPLYVHGLRVIMRNDPGSTGKSFRVYDFNQHGIRPDEKSKNEFSLETEFESTILGCTIRTRLPCRIVVGELPEAHEWVMLAEDSIVAVSKKESFGSQCERPGNYSVTNPFDTQESRHDRTKPSSNLPLYKGNDISKNQHPSNPSALQETSQRKTTSPAMPNLGASGLKYQRIRKDDAMLLIIDHQIGLFELVRDYEPAEFRNNVLAHAALGKVFNLPTIMTTSTDDGPNGPMLQEVLDMHSNAPLIRRKGEVNAWDSPEFRAAVKAMYVCTAFLALSLIEEGYEVFANSEASGTYSRRIADEANDRMRAAGVNVMSMYAVAIDLMRDWRHTPGYPELTPYFDQSVYGMVERNYKATSKSS
;
A
#
# COMPACT_ATOMS: atom_id res chain seq x y z
N MET A 1 -35.70 6.81 -26.01
CA MET A 1 -35.04 5.77 -26.84
C MET A 1 -34.03 6.31 -27.85
N GLN A 2 -34.17 7.55 -28.38
CA GLN A 2 -33.21 8.08 -29.38
C GLN A 2 -31.89 8.65 -28.81
N ALA A 3 -31.86 9.16 -27.57
CA ALA A 3 -30.67 9.79 -26.99
C ALA A 3 -29.42 8.87 -26.89
N GLY A 4 -29.62 7.54 -26.77
CA GLY A 4 -28.52 6.57 -26.70
C GLY A 4 -27.63 6.52 -27.96
N PHE A 5 -28.14 6.95 -29.12
CA PHE A 5 -27.35 7.05 -30.34
C PHE A 5 -26.32 8.20 -30.30
N ALA A 6 -26.60 9.30 -29.59
CA ALA A 6 -25.73 10.48 -29.56
C ALA A 6 -24.47 10.28 -28.72
N GLY A 7 -24.58 9.62 -27.56
CA GLY A 7 -23.43 9.28 -26.72
C GLY A 7 -22.45 8.33 -27.42
N LEU A 8 -22.99 7.32 -28.11
CA LEU A 8 -22.21 6.41 -28.95
C LEU A 8 -21.50 7.17 -30.09
N TYR A 9 -22.17 8.14 -30.70
CA TYR A 9 -21.60 8.99 -31.75
C TYR A 9 -20.41 9.84 -31.25
N LYS A 10 -20.46 10.35 -30.01
CA LYS A 10 -19.34 11.11 -29.41
C LYS A 10 -18.15 10.21 -29.02
N GLN A 11 -18.38 8.99 -28.55
CA GLN A 11 -17.27 8.02 -28.35
C GLN A 11 -16.63 7.60 -29.68
N ILE A 12 -17.41 7.46 -30.75
CA ILE A 12 -16.88 7.24 -32.11
C ILE A 12 -16.05 8.45 -32.57
N LEU A 13 -16.42 9.68 -32.20
CA LEU A 13 -15.69 10.91 -32.56
C LEU A 13 -14.38 11.12 -31.78
N SER A 14 -14.27 10.76 -30.50
CA SER A 14 -12.99 10.88 -29.78
C SER A 14 -11.95 9.88 -30.28
N ILE A 15 -12.37 8.65 -30.60
CA ILE A 15 -11.53 7.67 -31.33
C ILE A 15 -11.08 8.27 -32.68
N LYS A 16 -11.97 8.97 -33.39
CA LYS A 16 -11.68 9.66 -34.66
C LYS A 16 -10.61 10.75 -34.53
N HIS A 17 -10.50 11.41 -33.37
CA HIS A 17 -9.46 12.41 -33.09
C HIS A 17 -8.12 11.80 -32.67
N ALA A 18 -8.11 10.70 -31.90
CA ALA A 18 -6.88 9.92 -31.67
C ALA A 18 -6.30 9.33 -32.97
N LEU A 19 -7.13 9.19 -34.01
CA LEU A 19 -6.75 8.78 -35.36
C LEU A 19 -6.34 9.95 -36.28
N GLN A 20 -5.93 11.11 -35.74
CA GLN A 20 -5.44 12.29 -36.51
C GLN A 20 -4.05 12.13 -37.17
N GLY A 21 -3.70 10.91 -37.60
CA GLY A 21 -3.07 10.76 -38.90
C GLY A 21 -4.10 11.02 -40.02
N PRO A 22 -4.02 10.35 -41.18
CA PRO A 22 -5.22 10.21 -41.99
C PRO A 22 -6.27 9.47 -41.16
N VAL A 23 -7.44 10.09 -40.93
CA VAL A 23 -8.53 9.42 -40.23
C VAL A 23 -8.75 8.07 -40.90
N VAL A 24 -8.68 7.04 -40.07
CA VAL A 24 -8.92 5.65 -40.38
C VAL A 24 -10.44 5.44 -40.24
N PRO A 25 -11.22 5.34 -41.35
CA PRO A 25 -12.57 4.80 -41.32
C PRO A 25 -12.65 3.50 -40.52
N VAL A 26 -13.87 3.11 -40.15
CA VAL A 26 -14.12 1.77 -39.59
C VAL A 26 -13.54 0.68 -40.53
N ASP A 27 -13.63 0.87 -41.85
CA ASP A 27 -12.95 0.05 -42.85
C ASP A 27 -11.43 -0.05 -42.62
N HIS A 28 -10.74 1.05 -42.29
CA HIS A 28 -9.29 1.07 -42.15
C HIS A 28 -8.81 0.35 -40.89
N LEU A 29 -9.59 0.35 -39.79
CA LEU A 29 -9.28 -0.53 -38.66
C LEU A 29 -9.32 -1.99 -39.13
N PHE A 30 -10.28 -2.34 -39.99
CA PHE A 30 -10.39 -3.64 -40.65
C PHE A 30 -9.52 -3.80 -41.92
N ARG A 31 -8.68 -2.82 -42.27
CA ARG A 31 -7.54 -2.97 -43.20
C ARG A 31 -6.26 -3.39 -42.47
N LEU A 32 -6.18 -3.21 -41.15
CA LEU A 32 -5.12 -3.84 -40.37
C LEU A 32 -5.33 -5.36 -40.42
N PRO A 33 -4.28 -6.18 -40.58
CA PRO A 33 -4.41 -7.64 -40.48
C PRO A 33 -5.02 -8.03 -39.14
N SER A 34 -5.85 -9.07 -39.11
CA SER A 34 -6.58 -9.48 -37.90
C SER A 34 -5.67 -9.74 -36.69
N LYS A 35 -4.41 -10.18 -36.89
CA LYS A 35 -3.39 -10.31 -35.83
C LYS A 35 -3.06 -8.99 -35.13
N ILE A 36 -3.10 -7.86 -35.83
CA ILE A 36 -2.86 -6.52 -35.27
C ILE A 36 -4.08 -6.04 -34.49
N ILE A 37 -5.29 -6.24 -35.01
CA ILE A 37 -6.54 -5.92 -34.30
C ILE A 37 -6.64 -6.76 -33.00
N LEU A 38 -6.27 -8.03 -33.07
CA LEU A 38 -6.16 -8.91 -31.89
C LEU A 38 -5.16 -8.39 -30.86
N ARG A 39 -3.98 -7.92 -31.28
CA ARG A 39 -3.01 -7.27 -30.37
C ARG A 39 -3.58 -6.00 -29.73
N ILE A 40 -4.30 -5.16 -30.48
CA ILE A 40 -4.96 -3.97 -29.91
C ILE A 40 -6.02 -4.37 -28.87
N LEU A 41 -6.82 -5.41 -29.14
CA LEU A 41 -7.77 -5.95 -28.16
C LEU A 41 -7.07 -6.67 -26.98
N ALA A 42 -5.84 -7.13 -27.16
CA ALA A 42 -5.05 -7.79 -26.12
C ALA A 42 -4.56 -6.82 -25.04
N GLU A 43 -4.31 -5.55 -25.37
CA GLU A 43 -3.94 -4.51 -24.38
C GLU A 43 -5.12 -4.09 -23.49
N LEU A 44 -6.34 -4.58 -23.76
CA LEU A 44 -7.54 -4.27 -22.98
C LEU A 44 -7.79 -5.27 -21.85
N ASP A 45 -8.45 -4.80 -20.80
CA ASP A 45 -9.04 -5.65 -19.77
C ASP A 45 -10.30 -6.37 -20.29
N VAL A 46 -10.86 -7.30 -19.52
CA VAL A 46 -12.07 -8.03 -19.92
C VAL A 46 -13.26 -7.10 -20.18
N VAL A 47 -13.39 -5.98 -19.46
CA VAL A 47 -14.48 -5.01 -19.66
C VAL A 47 -14.27 -4.23 -20.96
N GLY A 48 -13.04 -3.81 -21.27
CA GLY A 48 -12.67 -3.21 -22.55
C GLY A 48 -12.93 -4.15 -23.73
N VAL A 49 -12.53 -5.42 -23.65
CA VAL A 49 -12.82 -6.43 -24.68
C VAL A 49 -14.33 -6.60 -24.88
N VAL A 50 -15.12 -6.75 -23.82
CA VAL A 50 -16.60 -6.87 -23.93
C VAL A 50 -17.22 -5.63 -24.56
N ARG A 51 -16.76 -4.42 -24.21
CA ARG A 51 -17.21 -3.17 -24.85
C ARG A 51 -16.90 -3.19 -26.35
N CYS A 52 -15.70 -3.59 -26.77
CA CYS A 52 -15.35 -3.72 -28.19
C CYS A 52 -16.19 -4.78 -28.92
N MET A 53 -16.53 -5.89 -28.26
CA MET A 53 -17.43 -6.93 -28.80
C MET A 53 -18.88 -6.46 -29.00
N GLN A 54 -19.29 -5.37 -28.34
CA GLN A 54 -20.61 -4.75 -28.52
C GLN A 54 -20.63 -3.74 -29.69
N VAL A 55 -19.47 -3.24 -30.15
CA VAL A 55 -19.40 -2.23 -31.22
C VAL A 55 -19.72 -2.81 -32.60
N CYS A 56 -19.21 -4.00 -32.95
CA CYS A 56 -19.54 -4.63 -34.24
C CYS A 56 -19.30 -6.15 -34.28
N ARG A 57 -19.92 -6.80 -35.27
CA ARG A 57 -19.81 -8.25 -35.52
C ARG A 57 -18.37 -8.70 -35.78
N THR A 58 -17.52 -7.88 -36.40
CA THR A 58 -16.13 -8.24 -36.71
C THR A 58 -15.29 -8.39 -35.45
N LEU A 59 -15.32 -7.40 -34.54
CA LEU A 59 -14.60 -7.46 -33.25
C LEU A 59 -15.17 -8.56 -32.35
N ASN A 60 -16.49 -8.75 -32.36
CA ASN A 60 -17.19 -9.82 -31.65
C ASN A 60 -16.71 -11.22 -32.12
N SER A 61 -16.77 -11.48 -33.43
CA SER A 61 -16.33 -12.73 -34.05
C SER A 61 -14.83 -12.96 -33.86
N LEU A 62 -14.01 -11.92 -33.94
CA LEU A 62 -12.56 -11.99 -33.73
C LEU A 62 -12.22 -12.38 -32.29
N ALA A 63 -12.82 -11.71 -31.29
CA ALA A 63 -12.59 -12.02 -29.88
C ALA A 63 -13.11 -13.40 -29.44
N HIS A 64 -14.16 -13.93 -30.09
CA HIS A 64 -14.64 -15.30 -29.86
C HIS A 64 -13.81 -16.36 -30.59
N SER A 65 -13.49 -16.18 -31.88
CA SER A 65 -12.78 -17.18 -32.69
C SER A 65 -11.35 -17.45 -32.19
N THR A 66 -10.70 -16.47 -31.57
CA THR A 66 -9.40 -16.67 -30.89
C THR A 66 -9.52 -16.85 -29.38
N GLN A 67 -10.74 -16.96 -28.82
CA GLN A 67 -11.00 -17.08 -27.39
C GLN A 67 -10.41 -15.96 -26.51
N LEU A 68 -10.19 -14.75 -27.06
CA LEU A 68 -9.64 -13.60 -26.32
C LEU A 68 -10.49 -13.20 -25.13
N TYR A 69 -11.82 -13.16 -25.32
CA TYR A 69 -12.76 -12.88 -24.24
C TYR A 69 -12.65 -13.93 -23.11
N GLU A 70 -12.59 -15.21 -23.47
CA GLU A 70 -12.51 -16.32 -22.53
C GLU A 70 -11.19 -16.30 -21.74
N TYR A 71 -10.08 -16.03 -22.43
CA TYR A 71 -8.77 -15.85 -21.82
C TYR A 71 -8.72 -14.68 -20.83
N LYS A 72 -9.16 -13.48 -21.24
CA LYS A 72 -9.22 -12.31 -20.35
C LYS A 72 -10.17 -12.55 -19.16
N ALA A 73 -11.32 -13.17 -19.38
CA ALA A 73 -12.26 -13.51 -18.31
C ALA A 73 -11.66 -14.51 -17.30
N LYS A 74 -10.96 -15.56 -17.77
CA LYS A 74 -10.29 -16.52 -16.88
C LYS A 74 -9.10 -15.90 -16.15
N LEU A 75 -8.36 -14.97 -16.76
CA LEU A 75 -7.30 -14.19 -16.07
C LEU A 75 -7.88 -13.39 -14.90
N THR A 76 -8.95 -12.63 -15.14
CA THR A 76 -9.63 -11.85 -14.10
C THR A 76 -10.18 -12.74 -12.98
N LEU A 77 -10.81 -13.87 -13.32
CA LEU A 77 -11.32 -14.83 -12.32
C LEU A 77 -10.21 -15.53 -11.53
N ALA A 78 -9.04 -15.73 -12.13
CA ALA A 78 -7.85 -16.28 -11.47
C ALA A 78 -7.10 -15.27 -10.59
N ASN A 79 -7.45 -13.97 -10.67
CA ASN A 79 -6.62 -12.86 -10.19
C ASN A 79 -5.18 -12.96 -10.71
N LEU A 80 -5.03 -13.06 -12.03
CA LEU A 80 -3.74 -13.05 -12.72
C LEU A 80 -3.72 -11.93 -13.77
N GLU A 81 -2.58 -11.27 -13.89
CA GLU A 81 -2.31 -10.31 -14.95
C GLU A 81 -1.75 -11.00 -16.19
N ASP A 82 -1.94 -10.35 -17.34
CA ASP A 82 -1.49 -10.83 -18.62
C ASP A 82 0.02 -10.62 -18.80
N GLY A 83 0.74 -11.63 -19.29
CA GLY A 83 2.18 -11.52 -19.55
C GLY A 83 2.50 -10.68 -20.81
N PRO A 84 3.77 -10.31 -21.03
CA PRO A 84 4.18 -9.55 -22.22
C PRO A 84 3.74 -10.21 -23.55
N VAL A 85 3.33 -9.38 -24.51
CA VAL A 85 2.92 -9.80 -25.86
C VAL A 85 4.15 -9.93 -26.77
N ASP A 86 4.47 -11.16 -27.19
CA ASP A 86 5.56 -11.43 -28.14
C ASP A 86 5.07 -11.80 -29.55
N ASP A 87 5.97 -12.17 -30.47
CA ASP A 87 5.60 -12.55 -31.85
C ASP A 87 4.96 -13.94 -31.98
N THR A 88 5.08 -14.78 -30.95
CA THR A 88 4.41 -16.09 -30.84
C THR A 88 2.99 -16.01 -30.26
N TYR A 89 2.47 -14.79 -29.99
CA TYR A 89 1.16 -14.52 -29.41
C TYR A 89 0.00 -15.33 -30.05
N ASP A 90 -0.27 -16.49 -29.46
CA ASP A 90 -1.43 -17.33 -29.67
C ASP A 90 -2.24 -17.41 -28.37
N ILE A 91 -3.42 -16.81 -28.41
CA ILE A 91 -4.35 -16.77 -27.27
C ILE A 91 -4.82 -18.18 -26.89
N GLN A 92 -4.98 -19.10 -27.83
CA GLN A 92 -5.44 -20.46 -27.53
C GLN A 92 -4.39 -21.24 -26.72
N SER A 93 -3.10 -21.05 -27.00
CA SER A 93 -2.03 -21.62 -26.17
C SER A 93 -1.95 -20.95 -24.79
N ARG A 94 -2.13 -19.62 -24.69
CA ARG A 94 -2.11 -18.90 -23.41
C ARG A 94 -3.33 -19.23 -22.53
N LEU A 95 -4.49 -19.47 -23.15
CA LEU A 95 -5.70 -19.98 -22.50
C LEU A 95 -5.50 -21.41 -21.97
N ARG A 96 -5.01 -22.34 -22.79
CA ARG A 96 -4.72 -23.73 -22.36
C ARG A 96 -3.67 -23.77 -21.24
N GLN A 97 -2.67 -22.90 -21.30
CA GLN A 97 -1.67 -22.71 -20.23
C GLN A 97 -2.32 -22.23 -18.92
N LEU A 98 -3.21 -21.24 -18.99
CA LEU A 98 -3.94 -20.71 -17.84
C LEU A 98 -4.88 -21.76 -17.23
N GLU A 99 -5.61 -22.50 -18.05
CA GLU A 99 -6.48 -23.61 -17.64
C GLU A 99 -5.67 -24.70 -16.94
N ALA A 100 -4.55 -25.13 -17.53
CA ALA A 100 -3.65 -26.11 -16.92
C ALA A 100 -3.08 -25.62 -15.58
N HIS A 101 -2.77 -24.33 -15.43
CA HIS A 101 -2.36 -23.73 -14.17
C HIS A 101 -3.49 -23.73 -13.12
N GLN A 102 -4.72 -23.35 -13.48
CA GLN A 102 -5.84 -23.37 -12.53
C GLN A 102 -6.19 -24.79 -12.08
N GLU A 103 -6.19 -25.76 -13.01
CA GLU A 103 -6.43 -27.17 -12.71
C GLU A 103 -5.32 -27.79 -11.85
N ALA A 104 -4.06 -27.42 -12.09
CA ALA A 104 -2.93 -27.86 -11.27
C ALA A 104 -3.05 -27.37 -9.82
N TRP A 105 -3.50 -26.13 -9.60
CA TRP A 105 -3.77 -25.58 -8.27
C TRP A 105 -5.11 -26.03 -7.66
N LYS A 106 -6.05 -26.61 -8.43
CA LYS A 106 -7.32 -27.14 -7.91
C LYS A 106 -7.14 -28.50 -7.23
N ASP A 107 -6.35 -29.39 -7.85
CA ASP A 107 -6.21 -30.80 -7.40
C ASP A 107 -4.74 -31.20 -7.09
N PHE A 108 -3.82 -30.24 -6.97
CA PHE A 108 -2.37 -30.47 -6.81
C PHE A 108 -1.78 -31.44 -7.85
N ARG A 109 -2.06 -31.20 -9.14
CA ARG A 109 -1.57 -32.06 -10.23
C ARG A 109 -0.08 -31.83 -10.51
N TRP A 110 0.77 -32.50 -9.73
CA TRP A 110 2.23 -32.45 -9.83
C TRP A 110 2.74 -32.76 -11.25
N SER A 111 3.74 -32.01 -11.72
CA SER A 111 4.32 -32.17 -13.07
C SER A 111 5.74 -32.74 -13.08
N SER A 112 6.53 -32.47 -12.03
CA SER A 112 7.93 -32.91 -11.87
C SER A 112 8.42 -32.59 -10.47
N THR A 113 9.23 -33.46 -9.86
CA THR A 113 9.95 -33.18 -8.60
C THR A 113 11.42 -32.88 -8.93
N HIS A 114 12.02 -31.92 -8.22
CA HIS A 114 13.44 -31.58 -8.33
C HIS A 114 14.03 -31.45 -6.93
N ALA A 115 15.13 -32.17 -6.65
CA ALA A 115 15.93 -31.96 -5.45
C ALA A 115 17.01 -30.90 -5.74
N ILE A 116 17.29 -30.05 -4.75
CA ILE A 116 18.42 -29.13 -4.74
C ILE A 116 19.12 -29.35 -3.41
N ASP A 117 20.37 -29.81 -3.45
CA ASP A 117 21.19 -29.92 -2.24
C ASP A 117 21.58 -28.51 -1.76
N THR A 118 21.35 -28.23 -0.48
CA THR A 118 21.74 -26.97 0.14
C THR A 118 23.25 -26.94 0.40
N LEU A 119 23.82 -25.73 0.36
CA LEU A 119 25.13 -25.49 0.97
C LEU A 119 25.01 -25.74 2.49
N GLY A 120 26.02 -26.41 3.07
CA GLY A 120 26.03 -26.82 4.47
C GLY A 120 26.19 -25.67 5.49
N PRO A 121 26.78 -25.91 6.67
CA PRO A 121 26.99 -24.86 7.67
C PRO A 121 27.68 -23.61 7.08
N GLY A 122 27.03 -22.45 7.23
CA GLY A 122 27.46 -21.17 6.63
C GLY A 122 26.88 -20.86 5.24
N GLY A 123 26.05 -21.75 4.68
CA GLY A 123 25.26 -21.50 3.48
C GLY A 123 24.21 -20.40 3.67
N LEU A 124 24.16 -19.47 2.73
CA LEU A 124 23.11 -18.47 2.56
C LEU A 124 22.19 -18.92 1.42
N TRP A 125 20.89 -18.62 1.52
CA TRP A 125 19.92 -18.92 0.47
C TRP A 125 18.82 -17.84 0.41
N ASP A 126 18.22 -17.65 -0.76
CA ASP A 126 17.06 -16.77 -1.00
C ASP A 126 16.23 -17.32 -2.19
N MET A 127 14.94 -16.96 -2.28
CA MET A 127 14.05 -17.39 -3.36
C MET A 127 13.05 -16.30 -3.78
N THR A 128 13.36 -15.64 -4.91
CA THR A 128 12.52 -14.58 -5.50
C THR A 128 12.24 -14.86 -6.98
N GLY A 129 11.04 -14.53 -7.47
CA GLY A 129 10.69 -14.59 -8.89
C GLY A 129 10.80 -15.98 -9.55
N GLY A 130 10.61 -17.06 -8.78
CA GLY A 130 10.79 -18.44 -9.27
C GLY A 130 12.24 -18.86 -9.50
N VAL A 131 13.21 -18.09 -8.98
CA VAL A 131 14.63 -18.45 -8.93
C VAL A 131 15.00 -18.75 -7.47
N PHE A 132 15.66 -19.87 -7.24
CA PHE A 132 16.28 -20.23 -5.97
C PHE A 132 17.79 -19.94 -6.05
N GLY A 133 18.33 -19.20 -5.09
CA GLY A 133 19.73 -18.80 -5.04
C GLY A 133 20.45 -19.37 -3.82
N LEU A 134 21.71 -19.73 -3.99
CA LEU A 134 22.62 -20.25 -2.97
C LEU A 134 23.95 -19.47 -2.98
N GLY A 135 24.45 -19.15 -1.80
CA GLY A 135 25.77 -18.53 -1.57
C GLY A 135 26.34 -18.92 -0.21
N LYS A 136 27.45 -18.29 0.23
CA LYS A 136 28.13 -18.63 1.50
C LYS A 136 28.55 -17.35 2.22
N LYS A 137 28.32 -17.29 3.54
CA LYS A 137 28.66 -16.11 4.34
C LYS A 137 30.17 -15.92 4.46
N GLY A 138 30.62 -14.67 4.38
CA GLY A 138 31.98 -14.23 4.69
C GLY A 138 33.08 -14.59 3.67
N ASP A 139 32.77 -15.37 2.64
CA ASP A 139 33.75 -15.88 1.68
C ASP A 139 33.75 -15.05 0.39
N ALA A 140 34.79 -14.23 0.20
CA ALA A 140 34.95 -13.36 -0.97
C ALA A 140 35.18 -14.09 -2.30
N ASN A 141 35.53 -15.39 -2.24
CA ASN A 141 35.86 -16.22 -3.40
C ASN A 141 34.75 -17.23 -3.73
N THR A 142 33.78 -17.46 -2.84
CA THR A 142 32.67 -18.37 -3.14
C THR A 142 31.76 -17.77 -4.21
N GLY A 143 31.49 -18.56 -5.25
CA GLY A 143 30.48 -18.23 -6.24
C GLY A 143 29.06 -18.44 -5.72
N PHE A 144 28.15 -17.62 -6.22
CA PHE A 144 26.71 -17.81 -6.05
C PHE A 144 26.21 -18.78 -7.13
N SER A 145 25.24 -19.61 -6.80
CA SER A 145 24.58 -20.51 -7.76
C SER A 145 23.07 -20.28 -7.76
N PHE A 146 22.46 -20.29 -8.93
CA PHE A 146 21.06 -19.93 -9.13
C PHE A 146 20.35 -20.97 -9.99
N THR A 147 19.16 -21.38 -9.55
CA THR A 147 18.28 -22.34 -10.24
C THR A 147 16.93 -21.69 -10.49
N ARG A 148 16.62 -21.37 -11.74
CA ARG A 148 15.24 -21.02 -12.14
C ARG A 148 14.39 -22.29 -12.16
N LEU A 149 13.34 -22.31 -11.36
CA LEU A 149 12.40 -23.42 -11.27
C LEU A 149 11.60 -23.53 -12.58
N PRO A 150 11.40 -24.74 -13.13
CA PRO A 150 10.61 -24.93 -14.34
C PRO A 150 9.10 -24.87 -14.05
N SER A 151 8.33 -24.33 -14.99
CA SER A 151 6.86 -24.29 -14.94
C SER A 151 6.28 -24.68 -16.29
N ARG A 152 5.76 -25.92 -16.37
CA ARG A 152 5.16 -26.45 -17.60
C ARG A 152 3.90 -25.68 -18.03
N CYS A 153 3.11 -25.20 -17.06
CA CYS A 153 1.88 -24.45 -17.32
C CYS A 153 2.12 -22.99 -17.73
N ARG A 154 3.27 -22.38 -17.41
CA ARG A 154 3.65 -21.02 -17.87
C ARG A 154 4.83 -20.99 -18.86
N ALA A 155 5.18 -22.15 -19.42
CA ALA A 155 6.29 -22.35 -20.37
C ALA A 155 7.68 -21.91 -19.88
N ILE A 156 7.91 -21.86 -18.57
CA ILE A 156 9.20 -21.50 -17.97
C ILE A 156 10.12 -22.72 -18.00
N THR A 157 11.27 -22.61 -18.68
CA THR A 157 12.30 -23.66 -18.70
C THR A 157 13.24 -23.53 -17.51
N LYS A 158 13.72 -24.67 -16.99
CA LYS A 158 14.80 -24.70 -16.00
C LYS A 158 16.04 -23.99 -16.58
N LYS A 159 16.70 -23.16 -15.77
CA LYS A 159 18.00 -22.53 -16.07
C LYS A 159 18.85 -22.64 -14.82
N GLU A 160 20.07 -23.13 -14.93
CA GLU A 160 21.06 -23.16 -13.85
C GLU A 160 22.28 -22.35 -14.30
N TRP A 161 22.84 -21.53 -13.40
CA TRP A 161 24.03 -20.74 -13.66
C TRP A 161 24.75 -20.37 -12.35
N THR A 162 26.04 -20.03 -12.45
CA THR A 162 26.84 -19.51 -11.33
C THR A 162 27.32 -18.09 -11.61
N ILE A 163 27.67 -17.36 -10.56
CA ILE A 163 28.42 -16.10 -10.61
C ILE A 163 29.59 -16.22 -9.64
N GLU A 164 30.81 -16.15 -10.16
CA GLU A 164 32.06 -16.35 -9.43
C GLU A 164 32.96 -15.10 -9.50
N GLY A 165 33.97 -15.01 -8.63
CA GLY A 165 35.00 -13.97 -8.72
C GLY A 165 34.56 -12.55 -8.36
N LEU A 166 33.42 -12.37 -7.68
CA LEU A 166 32.91 -11.03 -7.29
C LEU A 166 33.79 -10.30 -6.26
N GLY A 167 34.75 -11.00 -5.62
CA GLY A 167 35.78 -10.39 -4.76
C GLY A 167 35.25 -9.68 -3.51
N PHE A 168 34.02 -10.01 -3.09
CA PHE A 168 33.29 -9.30 -2.04
C PHE A 168 32.73 -10.31 -1.04
N PRO A 169 33.26 -10.37 0.20
CA PRO A 169 32.73 -11.26 1.23
C PRO A 169 31.37 -10.72 1.68
N CYS A 170 30.30 -11.42 1.35
CA CYS A 170 28.94 -11.00 1.70
C CYS A 170 28.53 -11.54 3.09
N ASP A 171 27.78 -10.72 3.83
CA ASP A 171 27.11 -11.13 5.06
C ASP A 171 25.67 -11.61 4.82
N GLY A 172 25.08 -11.16 3.71
CA GLY A 172 23.76 -11.52 3.20
C GLY A 172 23.63 -11.11 1.72
N PHE A 173 22.64 -11.68 1.04
CA PHE A 173 22.31 -11.33 -0.34
C PHE A 173 20.79 -11.43 -0.58
N ALA A 174 20.32 -10.76 -1.63
CA ALA A 174 18.98 -10.94 -2.21
C ALA A 174 19.03 -10.61 -3.71
N PHE A 175 18.02 -11.04 -4.47
CA PHE A 175 18.00 -10.80 -5.92
C PHE A 175 16.58 -10.60 -6.47
N GLU A 176 16.48 -9.89 -7.59
CA GLU A 176 15.23 -9.65 -8.32
C GLU A 176 15.41 -10.00 -9.81
N PRO A 177 14.94 -11.19 -10.26
CA PRO A 177 15.16 -11.67 -11.63
C PRO A 177 14.50 -10.81 -12.72
N SER A 178 13.42 -10.08 -12.43
CA SER A 178 12.75 -9.21 -13.41
C SER A 178 13.57 -7.97 -13.77
N GLU A 179 14.36 -7.44 -12.83
CA GLU A 179 15.26 -6.30 -13.03
C GLU A 179 16.69 -6.73 -13.43
N ASP A 180 17.03 -8.03 -13.34
CA ASP A 180 18.40 -8.59 -13.43
C ASP A 180 19.31 -8.14 -12.27
N LEU A 181 18.77 -7.99 -11.07
CA LEU A 181 19.50 -7.42 -9.95
C LEU A 181 19.96 -8.50 -8.96
N LEU A 182 21.26 -8.50 -8.63
CA LEU A 182 21.84 -9.18 -7.48
C LEU A 182 22.37 -8.12 -6.50
N VAL A 183 21.89 -8.17 -5.26
CA VAL A 183 22.29 -7.29 -4.16
C VAL A 183 23.12 -8.10 -3.17
N LEU A 184 24.37 -7.69 -2.94
CA LEU A 184 25.18 -8.22 -1.84
C LEU A 184 25.35 -7.15 -0.77
N ILE A 185 25.26 -7.51 0.50
CA ILE A 185 25.60 -6.61 1.62
C ILE A 185 26.80 -7.13 2.41
N ARG A 186 27.52 -6.21 3.03
CA ARG A 186 28.52 -6.49 4.06
C ARG A 186 28.43 -5.43 5.16
N ALA A 187 28.47 -5.85 6.42
CA ALA A 187 28.61 -4.94 7.54
C ALA A 187 30.08 -4.56 7.78
N ARG A 188 30.29 -3.34 8.25
CA ARG A 188 31.58 -2.81 8.71
C ARG A 188 31.31 -2.11 10.03
N MET A 189 32.01 -2.48 11.09
CA MET A 189 32.02 -1.67 12.32
C MET A 189 33.04 -0.54 12.19
N ASP A 190 32.82 0.55 12.92
CA ASP A 190 33.86 1.55 13.16
C ASP A 190 34.97 1.00 14.09
N ASP A 191 36.12 1.69 14.13
CA ASP A 191 37.28 1.31 14.95
C ASP A 191 37.00 1.36 16.47
N GLY A 192 35.81 1.82 16.90
CA GLY A 192 35.36 1.82 18.29
C GLY A 192 34.35 0.72 18.63
N GLY A 193 33.78 0.02 17.64
CA GLY A 193 32.67 -0.91 17.83
C GLY A 193 31.36 -0.24 18.26
N LEU A 194 31.18 1.06 17.98
CA LEU A 194 30.04 1.87 18.45
C LEU A 194 28.99 2.08 17.36
N THR A 195 29.42 2.26 16.11
CA THR A 195 28.55 2.38 14.94
C THR A 195 28.91 1.36 13.87
N MET A 196 27.92 1.06 13.03
CA MET A 196 28.02 0.13 11.91
C MET A 196 27.63 0.83 10.62
N ASP A 197 28.43 0.61 9.58
CA ASP A 197 28.18 1.02 8.20
C ASP A 197 27.87 -0.22 7.34
N PHE A 198 26.96 -0.08 6.38
CA PHE A 198 26.71 -1.12 5.38
C PHE A 198 27.32 -0.76 4.04
N GLU A 199 28.09 -1.68 3.48
CA GLU A 199 28.48 -1.65 2.07
C GLU A 199 27.53 -2.53 1.25
N VAL A 200 26.79 -1.93 0.32
CA VAL A 200 25.89 -2.63 -0.60
C VAL A 200 26.53 -2.65 -2.00
N LYS A 201 26.65 -3.82 -2.61
CA LYS A 201 27.08 -4.01 -4.01
C LYS A 201 25.89 -4.39 -4.89
N LEU A 202 25.89 -3.90 -6.12
CA LEU A 202 24.81 -4.10 -7.10
C LEU A 202 25.39 -4.70 -8.39
N TYR A 203 25.01 -5.94 -8.70
CA TYR A 203 25.49 -6.70 -9.86
C TYR A 203 24.32 -7.15 -10.76
N SER A 204 24.63 -7.50 -12.00
CA SER A 204 23.74 -8.26 -12.89
C SER A 204 23.58 -9.68 -12.36
N LEU A 205 22.35 -10.15 -12.22
CA LEU A 205 22.03 -11.51 -11.79
C LEU A 205 22.35 -12.56 -12.88
N GLU A 206 22.36 -12.18 -14.17
CA GLU A 206 22.67 -13.11 -15.27
C GLU A 206 24.17 -13.29 -15.54
N ASN A 207 25.04 -12.34 -15.17
CA ASN A 207 26.46 -12.37 -15.53
C ASN A 207 27.46 -11.80 -14.51
N GLY A 208 27.01 -11.24 -13.37
CA GLY A 208 27.89 -10.73 -12.32
C GLY A 208 28.60 -9.39 -12.60
N ALA A 209 28.44 -8.78 -13.77
CA ALA A 209 28.98 -7.44 -14.03
C ALA A 209 28.28 -6.38 -13.14
N PRO A 210 28.91 -5.23 -12.83
CA PRO A 210 28.25 -4.15 -12.09
C PRO A 210 26.94 -3.71 -12.76
N HIS A 211 25.86 -3.57 -11.98
CA HIS A 211 24.51 -3.45 -12.54
C HIS A 211 24.35 -2.16 -13.38
N PRO A 212 23.93 -2.23 -14.66
CA PRO A 212 24.02 -1.10 -15.61
C PRO A 212 23.07 0.07 -15.31
N ARG A 213 22.06 -0.14 -14.45
CA ARG A 213 21.17 0.94 -13.97
C ARG A 213 21.65 1.62 -12.69
N ALA A 214 22.65 1.08 -11.99
CA ALA A 214 23.10 1.63 -10.72
C ALA A 214 24.07 2.81 -10.97
N THR A 215 23.68 4.01 -10.53
CA THR A 215 24.51 5.23 -10.65
C THR A 215 25.80 5.13 -9.83
N GLN A 216 25.79 4.29 -8.79
CA GLN A 216 26.91 4.05 -7.87
C GLN A 216 27.15 2.53 -7.75
N LYS A 217 28.43 2.10 -7.81
CA LYS A 217 28.82 0.66 -7.73
C LYS A 217 28.79 0.10 -6.30
N THR A 218 28.95 0.99 -5.32
CA THR A 218 28.79 0.74 -3.88
C THR A 218 27.77 1.76 -3.40
N LEU A 219 26.78 1.33 -2.63
CA LEU A 219 26.00 2.22 -1.77
C LEU A 219 26.49 2.06 -0.34
N SER A 220 26.67 3.17 0.37
CA SER A 220 27.07 3.18 1.78
C SER A 220 25.93 3.72 2.62
N VAL A 221 25.39 2.87 3.51
CA VAL A 221 24.43 3.31 4.54
C VAL A 221 25.23 3.49 5.82
N GLN A 222 25.43 4.74 6.23
CA GLN A 222 26.36 5.08 7.30
C GLN A 222 25.68 5.33 8.65
N HIS A 223 26.44 5.19 9.74
CA HIS A 223 26.04 5.53 11.11
C HIS A 223 24.77 4.79 11.58
N PHE A 224 24.70 3.48 11.35
CA PHE A 224 23.68 2.62 11.94
C PHE A 224 24.12 2.17 13.36
N GLY A 225 23.21 2.28 14.33
CA GLY A 225 23.42 1.90 15.73
C GLY A 225 24.21 2.89 16.60
N LYS A 226 24.02 2.75 17.91
CA LYS A 226 24.92 3.20 18.98
C LYS A 226 25.05 2.10 20.04
N GLY A 227 25.50 0.93 19.60
CA GLY A 227 25.60 -0.26 20.44
C GLY A 227 26.87 -0.31 21.29
N ARG A 228 27.01 -1.42 22.00
CA ARG A 228 28.29 -1.99 22.43
C ARG A 228 28.73 -3.01 21.36
N HIS A 229 29.73 -3.82 21.66
CA HIS A 229 30.22 -4.83 20.71
C HIS A 229 29.14 -5.89 20.42
N VAL A 230 28.60 -5.89 19.20
CA VAL A 230 27.64 -6.91 18.71
C VAL A 230 28.37 -7.84 17.74
N GLU A 231 28.67 -9.08 18.15
CA GLU A 231 29.39 -10.02 17.26
C GLU A 231 28.50 -10.55 16.12
N TYR A 232 27.19 -10.65 16.34
CA TYR A 232 26.27 -11.34 15.42
C TYR A 232 25.05 -10.54 15.01
N TRP A 233 24.82 -10.54 13.69
CA TRP A 233 23.74 -9.84 13.02
C TRP A 233 22.94 -10.78 12.12
N ALA A 234 21.62 -10.62 12.15
CA ALA A 234 20.71 -11.13 11.14
C ALA A 234 20.28 -10.00 10.18
N TYR A 235 19.97 -10.36 8.93
CA TYR A 235 19.63 -9.42 7.87
C TYR A 235 18.41 -9.90 7.09
N SER A 236 17.45 -9.01 6.85
CA SER A 236 16.40 -9.20 5.85
C SER A 236 16.52 -8.10 4.80
N ILE A 237 16.73 -8.49 3.55
CA ILE A 237 16.81 -7.58 2.40
C ILE A 237 15.56 -7.82 1.57
N GLN A 238 14.85 -6.76 1.17
CA GLN A 238 13.71 -6.87 0.25
C GLN A 238 13.88 -5.86 -0.88
N ILE A 239 13.58 -6.29 -2.11
CA ILE A 239 13.69 -5.46 -3.31
C ILE A 239 12.28 -5.13 -3.80
N TYR A 240 12.03 -3.88 -4.18
CA TYR A 240 10.75 -3.42 -4.70
C TYR A 240 10.93 -2.34 -5.78
N GLY A 241 10.93 -2.76 -7.05
CA GLY A 241 11.18 -1.87 -8.18
C GLY A 241 12.55 -1.19 -8.05
N ASP A 242 12.59 0.15 -7.97
CA ASP A 242 13.84 0.91 -7.79
C ASP A 242 14.34 0.97 -6.33
N GLN A 243 13.72 0.27 -5.39
CA GLN A 243 13.99 0.38 -3.95
C GLN A 243 14.52 -0.91 -3.34
N ILE A 244 15.37 -0.78 -2.32
CA ILE A 244 15.79 -1.85 -1.42
C ILE A 244 15.43 -1.42 0.01
N SER A 245 14.84 -2.32 0.79
CA SER A 245 14.90 -2.22 2.25
C SER A 245 15.95 -3.19 2.80
N ILE A 246 16.66 -2.74 3.83
CA ILE A 246 17.62 -3.55 4.59
C ILE A 246 17.22 -3.43 6.05
N LEU A 247 16.77 -4.53 6.64
CA LEU A 247 16.49 -4.68 8.06
C LEU A 247 17.65 -5.45 8.70
N CYS A 248 18.18 -4.91 9.79
CA CYS A 248 19.33 -5.44 10.51
C CYS A 248 18.96 -5.65 11.98
N GLU A 249 19.31 -6.79 12.54
CA GLU A 249 18.96 -7.22 13.90
C GLU A 249 20.21 -7.62 14.68
N ALA A 250 20.47 -6.94 15.79
CA ALA A 250 21.56 -7.23 16.72
C ALA A 250 21.15 -8.37 17.65
N LYS A 251 21.91 -9.46 17.70
CA LYS A 251 21.56 -10.63 18.53
C LYS A 251 21.73 -10.43 20.05
N GLU A 252 22.52 -9.45 20.47
CA GLU A 252 23.04 -9.36 21.84
C GLU A 252 22.61 -8.08 22.56
N ASP A 253 22.58 -6.94 21.88
CA ASP A 253 22.19 -5.63 22.44
C ASP A 253 20.67 -5.31 22.24
N GLU A 254 19.85 -6.28 21.85
CA GLU A 254 18.38 -6.15 21.74
C GLU A 254 17.91 -4.90 20.97
N PHE A 255 18.51 -4.64 19.79
CA PHE A 255 18.09 -3.55 18.90
C PHE A 255 18.03 -3.93 17.42
N THR A 256 17.21 -3.19 16.70
CA THR A 256 16.94 -3.41 15.27
C THR A 256 16.91 -2.09 14.51
N GLN A 257 17.35 -2.13 13.25
CA GLN A 257 17.39 -0.95 12.40
C GLN A 257 17.00 -1.26 10.95
N LEU A 258 16.11 -0.45 10.41
CA LEU A 258 15.58 -0.52 9.06
C LEU A 258 16.14 0.64 8.22
N ALA A 259 16.68 0.35 7.05
CA ALA A 259 17.00 1.27 5.98
C ALA A 259 16.06 1.06 4.79
N VAL A 260 15.74 2.14 4.06
CA VAL A 260 15.13 2.10 2.73
C VAL A 260 15.84 3.10 1.83
N LEU A 261 16.30 2.61 0.68
CA LEU A 261 17.08 3.36 -0.30
C LEU A 261 16.59 3.09 -1.73
N ASN A 262 16.80 4.05 -2.62
CA ASN A 262 16.68 3.86 -4.06
C ASN A 262 18.02 3.32 -4.60
N TRP A 263 18.03 2.11 -5.17
CA TRP A 263 19.26 1.46 -5.62
C TRP A 263 19.77 1.97 -6.97
N VAL A 264 18.90 2.61 -7.77
CA VAL A 264 19.24 3.19 -9.07
C VAL A 264 20.03 4.48 -8.88
N THR A 265 19.60 5.35 -7.95
CA THR A 265 20.24 6.65 -7.69
C THR A 265 21.20 6.65 -6.51
N GLY A 266 21.07 5.70 -5.59
CA GLY A 266 21.77 5.68 -4.30
C GLY A 266 21.10 6.52 -3.20
N ASN A 267 19.97 7.18 -3.48
CA ASN A 267 19.32 8.07 -2.52
C ASN A 267 18.68 7.28 -1.37
N PHE A 268 19.04 7.61 -0.13
CA PHE A 268 18.28 7.23 1.06
C PHE A 268 16.85 7.81 1.00
N LYS A 269 15.86 7.07 1.50
CA LYS A 269 14.46 7.49 1.57
C LYS A 269 13.91 7.52 2.99
N PHE A 270 14.12 6.44 3.74
CA PHE A 270 13.57 6.25 5.07
C PHE A 270 14.53 5.39 5.89
N GLY A 271 14.52 5.59 7.20
CA GLY A 271 15.12 4.64 8.11
C GLY A 271 14.53 4.78 9.50
N ARG A 272 14.58 3.70 10.27
CA ARG A 272 14.10 3.64 11.64
C ARG A 272 15.04 2.81 12.49
N TYR A 273 15.30 3.27 13.70
CA TYR A 273 16.07 2.61 14.74
C TYR A 273 15.15 2.35 15.94
N VAL A 274 15.26 1.17 16.56
CA VAL A 274 14.50 0.78 17.74
C VAL A 274 15.39 -0.05 18.66
N GLU A 275 15.60 0.45 19.89
CA GLU A 275 16.14 -0.28 21.04
C GLU A 275 14.96 -0.99 21.71
N ASP A 276 14.77 -2.28 21.42
CA ASP A 276 13.64 -3.09 21.88
C ASP A 276 13.90 -4.60 21.66
N PRO A 277 13.64 -5.48 22.66
CA PRO A 277 13.93 -6.93 22.58
C PRO A 277 13.13 -7.73 21.55
N PHE A 278 12.20 -7.11 20.83
CA PHE A 278 11.19 -7.77 20.00
C PHE A 278 11.21 -7.29 18.56
N GLY A 279 11.98 -6.23 18.28
CA GLY A 279 12.47 -5.87 16.96
C GLY A 279 11.46 -5.27 15.98
N ILE A 280 11.96 -4.46 15.03
CA ILE A 280 11.16 -4.07 13.86
C ILE A 280 11.09 -5.24 12.88
N SER A 281 9.89 -5.57 12.42
CA SER A 281 9.67 -6.34 11.19
C SER A 281 9.04 -5.42 10.13
N SER A 282 9.29 -5.65 8.84
CA SER A 282 8.80 -4.76 7.78
C SER A 282 8.65 -5.41 6.42
N THR A 283 7.79 -4.84 5.57
CA THR A 283 7.70 -5.21 4.15
C THR A 283 7.05 -4.10 3.31
N PHE A 284 7.42 -4.01 2.04
CA PHE A 284 6.78 -3.09 1.10
C PHE A 284 5.32 -3.49 0.86
N LEU A 285 4.42 -2.51 0.77
CA LEU A 285 3.05 -2.64 0.26
C LEU A 285 2.95 -2.22 -1.21
N SER A 286 3.65 -1.16 -1.61
CA SER A 286 3.82 -0.72 -3.00
C SER A 286 5.15 0.04 -3.16
N SER A 287 5.42 0.61 -4.35
CA SER A 287 6.55 1.54 -4.52
C SER A 287 6.42 2.81 -3.67
N LYS A 288 5.19 3.14 -3.23
CA LYS A 288 4.84 4.29 -2.39
C LYS A 288 4.77 3.93 -0.91
N PHE A 289 4.26 2.76 -0.55
CA PHE A 289 3.98 2.42 0.86
C PHE A 289 4.83 1.26 1.36
N LEU A 290 5.35 1.38 2.58
CA LEU A 290 5.94 0.27 3.35
C LEU A 290 5.23 0.15 4.70
N VAL A 291 4.99 -1.07 5.17
CA VAL A 291 4.46 -1.34 6.50
C VAL A 291 5.58 -1.91 7.39
N HIS A 292 5.63 -1.49 8.65
CA HIS A 292 6.56 -2.00 9.65
C HIS A 292 5.89 -2.07 11.03
N THR A 293 6.44 -2.85 11.94
CA THR A 293 5.98 -2.89 13.33
C THR A 293 6.36 -1.63 14.09
N VAL A 294 5.55 -1.33 15.10
CA VAL A 294 5.79 -0.31 16.12
C VAL A 294 5.36 -0.90 17.46
N TYR A 295 6.03 -0.50 18.53
CA TYR A 295 5.59 -0.77 19.88
C TYR A 295 5.39 0.56 20.62
N ASP A 296 4.30 0.66 21.39
CA ASP A 296 4.02 1.78 22.29
C ASP A 296 3.89 1.25 23.73
N PHE A 297 4.37 2.02 24.71
CA PHE A 297 4.23 1.69 26.12
C PHE A 297 2.89 2.21 26.68
N VAL A 298 2.07 1.30 27.22
CA VAL A 298 0.82 1.62 27.91
C VAL A 298 0.95 1.20 29.37
N GLY A 299 1.43 2.13 30.20
CA GLY A 299 1.92 1.79 31.54
C GLY A 299 3.18 0.93 31.42
N ASN A 300 3.14 -0.30 31.96
CA ASN A 300 4.23 -1.27 31.85
C ASN A 300 4.08 -2.22 30.63
N LEU A 301 3.03 -2.06 29.81
CA LEU A 301 2.68 -3.00 28.74
C LEU A 301 3.28 -2.56 27.40
N LEU A 302 3.87 -3.49 26.66
CA LEU A 302 4.37 -3.26 25.30
C LEU A 302 3.29 -3.62 24.26
N VAL A 303 2.64 -2.60 23.69
CA VAL A 303 1.50 -2.75 22.77
C VAL A 303 1.97 -2.69 21.31
N PRO A 304 1.79 -3.76 20.51
CA PRO A 304 2.20 -3.76 19.11
C PRO A 304 1.19 -3.02 18.21
N LYS A 305 1.71 -2.36 17.18
CA LYS A 305 0.96 -1.68 16.12
C LYS A 305 1.66 -1.90 14.78
N LEU A 306 0.95 -1.69 13.69
CA LEU A 306 1.54 -1.59 12.35
C LEU A 306 1.60 -0.12 11.95
N ALA A 307 2.72 0.38 11.45
CA ALA A 307 2.80 1.70 10.83
C ALA A 307 3.04 1.59 9.33
N ILE A 308 2.11 2.14 8.55
CA ILE A 308 2.27 2.32 7.10
C ILE A 308 2.90 3.68 6.85
N VAL A 309 4.06 3.71 6.19
CA VAL A 309 4.86 4.89 5.85
C VAL A 309 4.70 5.22 4.38
N ASP A 310 4.47 6.49 4.06
CA ASP A 310 4.59 7.01 2.69
C ASP A 310 6.07 7.29 2.36
N LEU A 311 6.64 6.50 1.45
CA LEU A 311 8.02 6.57 0.97
C LEU A 311 8.24 7.62 -0.13
N GLU A 312 7.21 8.32 -0.58
CA GLU A 312 7.35 9.50 -1.44
C GLU A 312 7.50 10.78 -0.60
N HIS A 313 6.83 10.82 0.55
CA HIS A 313 6.87 11.93 1.51
C HIS A 313 7.71 11.63 2.78
N ALA A 314 8.49 10.54 2.77
CA ALA A 314 9.45 10.24 3.81
C ALA A 314 10.62 11.25 3.79
N SER A 315 11.18 11.54 4.96
CA SER A 315 12.35 12.39 5.13
C SER A 315 13.28 11.80 6.19
N HIS A 316 14.50 12.33 6.29
CA HIS A 316 15.46 11.94 7.34
C HIS A 316 15.00 12.27 8.78
N GLN A 317 13.92 13.05 8.95
CA GLN A 317 13.33 13.32 10.27
C GLN A 317 12.10 12.45 10.49
N ASP A 318 11.95 11.91 11.71
CA ASP A 318 10.96 10.89 12.10
C ASP A 318 9.47 11.33 12.02
N ARG A 319 9.23 12.55 11.52
CA ARG A 319 7.93 13.14 11.17
C ARG A 319 7.40 12.63 9.81
N THR A 320 7.77 11.43 9.37
CA THR A 320 7.23 10.84 8.14
C THR A 320 5.72 10.60 8.28
N TRP A 321 4.96 10.74 7.20
CA TRP A 321 3.54 10.42 7.19
C TRP A 321 3.33 8.93 7.49
N LYS A 322 2.85 8.65 8.71
CA LYS A 322 2.63 7.32 9.29
C LYS A 322 1.14 7.14 9.57
N VAL A 323 0.55 6.05 9.09
CA VAL A 323 -0.77 5.57 9.53
C VAL A 323 -0.56 4.41 10.49
N HIS A 324 -0.91 4.59 11.75
CA HIS A 324 -0.80 3.56 12.80
C HIS A 324 -2.08 2.72 12.84
N LEU A 325 -1.94 1.41 12.83
CA LEU A 325 -3.03 0.44 12.91
C LEU A 325 -2.91 -0.32 14.22
N ARG A 326 -3.94 -0.24 15.07
CA ARG A 326 -4.01 -1.09 16.27
C ARG A 326 -4.20 -2.54 15.86
N LEU A 327 -3.35 -3.42 16.38
CA LEU A 327 -3.58 -4.85 16.40
C LEU A 327 -4.53 -5.20 17.57
N PRO A 328 -5.20 -6.37 17.54
CA PRO A 328 -5.98 -6.83 18.67
C PRO A 328 -5.04 -7.24 19.81
N VAL A 329 -5.22 -6.67 21.00
CA VAL A 329 -4.41 -6.92 22.18
C VAL A 329 -5.29 -7.50 23.30
N PRO A 330 -4.83 -8.52 24.05
CA PRO A 330 -5.57 -9.09 25.18
C PRO A 330 -6.00 -8.07 26.24
N ASN A 331 -7.12 -8.32 26.91
CA ASN A 331 -7.38 -7.73 28.23
C ASN A 331 -6.59 -8.51 29.30
N GLY A 332 -5.88 -7.81 30.19
CA GLY A 332 -5.22 -8.43 31.35
C GLY A 332 -3.89 -9.15 31.08
N PHE A 333 -3.35 -9.06 29.85
CA PHE A 333 -2.01 -9.54 29.50
C PHE A 333 -0.95 -8.50 29.90
N ASP A 334 0.11 -8.98 30.53
CA ASP A 334 1.14 -8.22 31.24
C ASP A 334 2.47 -8.09 30.47
N GLY A 335 2.50 -8.56 29.22
CA GLY A 335 3.74 -8.86 28.51
C GLY A 335 3.74 -8.52 27.03
N THR A 336 4.56 -9.25 26.29
CA THR A 336 4.92 -8.86 24.93
C THR A 336 4.26 -9.74 23.89
N SER A 337 3.66 -9.07 22.90
CA SER A 337 3.30 -9.65 21.62
C SER A 337 4.44 -9.43 20.63
N ILE A 338 5.13 -10.48 20.20
CA ILE A 338 6.08 -10.39 19.08
C ILE A 338 5.27 -10.40 17.78
N VAL A 339 5.61 -9.49 16.87
CA VAL A 339 4.93 -9.37 15.57
C VAL A 339 5.96 -9.41 14.45
N LEU A 340 5.82 -10.39 13.56
CA LEU A 340 6.57 -10.43 12.31
C LEU A 340 5.66 -9.97 11.16
N ILE A 341 6.24 -9.45 10.08
CA ILE A 341 5.50 -9.02 8.89
C ILE A 341 6.23 -9.55 7.65
N HIS A 342 5.53 -10.36 6.85
CA HIS A 342 6.04 -10.88 5.59
C HIS A 342 5.04 -10.64 4.46
N THR A 343 5.53 -10.61 3.22
CA THR A 343 4.73 -10.74 2.00
C THR A 343 5.43 -11.71 1.05
N GLY A 344 4.68 -12.27 0.10
CA GLY A 344 5.32 -12.94 -1.04
C GLY A 344 6.10 -11.92 -1.88
N PHE A 345 7.34 -12.26 -2.25
CA PHE A 345 8.26 -11.37 -2.95
C PHE A 345 7.68 -10.91 -4.32
N PRO A 346 7.54 -9.60 -4.57
CA PRO A 346 6.71 -9.07 -5.66
C PRO A 346 7.49 -8.87 -6.97
N SER A 347 7.82 -9.98 -7.64
CA SER A 347 8.50 -9.99 -8.95
C SER A 347 7.69 -9.38 -10.12
N ALA A 348 6.39 -9.15 -9.95
CA ALA A 348 5.46 -8.90 -11.07
C ALA A 348 5.35 -7.43 -11.50
N GLU A 349 5.41 -6.46 -10.58
CA GLU A 349 4.94 -5.06 -10.82
C GLU A 349 5.76 -4.30 -11.90
N ARG A 350 6.88 -4.86 -12.38
CA ARG A 350 7.73 -4.29 -13.44
C ARG A 350 8.24 -5.27 -14.50
N ALA A 351 7.74 -6.51 -14.53
CA ALA A 351 8.17 -7.55 -15.48
C ALA A 351 8.04 -7.15 -16.97
N VAL A 352 7.26 -6.10 -17.27
CA VAL A 352 7.17 -5.38 -18.56
C VAL A 352 8.53 -5.07 -19.20
N ARG A 353 9.63 -4.96 -18.42
CA ARG A 353 10.90 -4.38 -18.90
C ARG A 353 11.99 -5.34 -19.40
N LYS A 354 11.90 -6.67 -19.22
CA LYS A 354 12.94 -7.62 -19.71
C LYS A 354 12.38 -8.93 -20.30
N PRO A 355 12.90 -9.41 -21.46
CA PRO A 355 12.36 -10.56 -22.21
C PRO A 355 12.68 -11.95 -21.60
N HIS A 356 12.99 -12.00 -20.31
CA HIS A 356 13.40 -13.22 -19.57
C HIS A 356 12.20 -13.75 -18.75
N ALA A 357 11.26 -12.88 -18.36
CA ALA A 357 9.97 -13.21 -17.76
C ALA A 357 8.92 -13.54 -18.85
N ARG A 358 9.17 -14.55 -19.69
CA ARG A 358 8.26 -14.98 -20.78
C ARG A 358 7.03 -15.77 -20.30
N ALA A 359 6.63 -15.60 -19.05
CA ALA A 359 5.45 -16.24 -18.52
C ALA A 359 4.20 -15.63 -19.17
N SER A 360 3.25 -16.47 -19.61
CA SER A 360 2.02 -15.99 -20.25
C SER A 360 1.09 -15.18 -19.32
N PHE A 361 1.33 -15.21 -18.01
CA PHE A 361 0.56 -14.51 -16.98
C PHE A 361 1.32 -14.51 -15.64
N MET A 362 0.95 -13.61 -14.72
CA MET A 362 1.66 -13.35 -13.45
C MET A 362 0.69 -13.01 -12.30
N THR A 363 1.10 -13.18 -11.04
CA THR A 363 0.28 -12.77 -9.88
C THR A 363 0.20 -11.25 -9.69
N SER A 364 -1.01 -10.69 -9.66
CA SER A 364 -1.22 -9.23 -9.50
C SER A 364 -1.51 -8.75 -8.07
N ASN A 365 -2.36 -9.45 -7.31
CA ASN A 365 -2.60 -9.14 -5.90
C ASN A 365 -1.78 -10.07 -5.00
N ARG A 366 -1.41 -9.54 -3.83
CA ARG A 366 -0.67 -10.28 -2.80
C ARG A 366 -1.19 -10.04 -1.39
N LEU A 367 -0.87 -10.99 -0.52
CA LEU A 367 -1.16 -10.96 0.91
C LEU A 367 0.03 -10.37 1.69
N VAL A 368 -0.29 -9.67 2.77
CA VAL A 368 0.59 -9.49 3.92
C VAL A 368 0.22 -10.56 4.94
N SER A 369 1.20 -11.29 5.45
CA SER A 369 1.02 -12.30 6.48
C SER A 369 1.80 -11.88 7.72
N ILE A 370 1.10 -11.80 8.84
CA ILE A 370 1.58 -11.19 10.08
C ILE A 370 1.47 -12.24 11.19
N PRO A 371 2.55 -13.01 11.46
CA PRO A 371 2.62 -13.85 12.64
C PRO A 371 2.51 -13.01 13.92
N LEU A 372 1.63 -13.43 14.81
CA LEU A 372 1.41 -12.87 16.14
C LEU A 372 1.71 -13.95 17.18
N PHE A 373 2.59 -13.63 18.13
CA PHE A 373 2.99 -14.56 19.20
C PHE A 373 2.78 -13.89 20.56
N PHE A 374 1.94 -14.48 21.41
CA PHE A 374 1.57 -13.90 22.70
C PHE A 374 2.30 -14.61 23.86
N ARG A 375 3.25 -13.90 24.51
CA ARG A 375 4.05 -14.39 25.64
C ARG A 375 3.80 -13.58 26.92
N LYS A 376 3.38 -14.25 27.99
CA LYS A 376 3.14 -13.62 29.31
C LYS A 376 4.45 -13.27 30.01
N THR A 377 4.50 -12.18 30.78
CA THR A 377 5.73 -11.72 31.47
C THR A 377 6.08 -12.61 32.67
N GLU A 378 5.12 -12.90 33.55
CA GLU A 378 5.36 -13.59 34.83
C GLU A 378 6.13 -14.93 34.74
N ASN A 379 5.96 -15.69 33.65
CA ASN A 379 6.53 -17.04 33.47
C ASN A 379 7.23 -17.26 32.12
N ARG A 380 7.23 -16.27 31.20
CA ARG A 380 7.71 -16.37 29.80
C ARG A 380 7.03 -17.48 28.97
N GLU A 381 5.92 -18.05 29.41
CA GLU A 381 5.17 -19.03 28.62
C GLU A 381 4.56 -18.35 27.38
N THR A 382 4.66 -19.04 26.24
CA THR A 382 4.08 -18.61 24.96
C THR A 382 2.88 -19.51 24.66
N TYR A 383 1.71 -18.91 24.49
CA TYR A 383 0.45 -19.64 24.49
C TYR A 383 -0.14 -19.78 23.07
N ASP A 384 -0.48 -18.65 22.46
CA ASP A 384 -1.17 -18.61 21.16
C ASP A 384 -0.20 -18.23 20.04
N TRP A 385 -0.22 -19.04 18.97
CA TRP A 385 0.52 -18.83 17.73
C TRP A 385 -0.49 -18.59 16.60
N LEU A 386 -0.57 -17.37 16.08
CA LEU A 386 -1.57 -16.99 15.08
C LEU A 386 -0.93 -16.36 13.84
N LEU A 387 -1.49 -16.65 12.67
CA LEU A 387 -1.19 -15.92 11.43
C LEU A 387 -2.34 -14.99 11.08
N LEU A 388 -2.12 -13.68 11.19
CA LEU A 388 -3.04 -12.67 10.71
C LEU A 388 -2.74 -12.38 9.22
N VAL A 389 -3.63 -12.80 8.33
CA VAL A 389 -3.52 -12.63 6.88
C VAL A 389 -4.36 -11.43 6.43
N VAL A 390 -3.80 -10.57 5.59
CA VAL A 390 -4.42 -9.32 5.11
C VAL A 390 -4.18 -9.14 3.60
N LEU A 391 -5.17 -8.64 2.85
CA LEU A 391 -4.93 -8.20 1.48
C LEU A 391 -4.08 -6.92 1.46
N ALA A 392 -2.92 -6.92 0.78
CA ALA A 392 -2.05 -5.73 0.74
C ALA A 392 -2.77 -4.49 0.17
N ARG A 393 -3.62 -4.69 -0.85
CA ARG A 393 -4.51 -3.67 -1.43
C ARG A 393 -5.52 -3.06 -0.45
N SER A 394 -5.90 -3.76 0.63
CA SER A 394 -6.75 -3.17 1.68
C SER A 394 -5.95 -2.23 2.58
N LEU A 395 -4.71 -2.58 2.92
CA LEU A 395 -3.81 -1.71 3.68
C LEU A 395 -3.40 -0.46 2.88
N ILE A 396 -3.13 -0.59 1.58
CA ILE A 396 -2.87 0.54 0.67
C ILE A 396 -4.06 1.51 0.67
N ARG A 397 -5.26 1.02 0.34
CA ARG A 397 -6.49 1.84 0.31
C ARG A 397 -6.81 2.49 1.66
N LEU A 398 -6.52 1.79 2.75
CA LEU A 398 -6.67 2.33 4.10
C LEU A 398 -5.68 3.47 4.36
N ALA A 399 -4.41 3.31 3.97
CA ALA A 399 -3.41 4.36 4.11
C ALA A 399 -3.78 5.59 3.27
N GLU A 400 -4.10 5.40 1.98
CA GLU A 400 -4.55 6.44 1.06
C GLU A 400 -5.77 7.21 1.62
N ALA A 401 -6.84 6.49 1.98
CA ALA A 401 -8.06 7.09 2.51
C ALA A 401 -7.89 7.74 3.89
N THR A 402 -6.84 7.38 4.65
CA THR A 402 -6.55 7.98 5.96
C THR A 402 -5.67 9.22 5.83
N MET A 403 -4.62 9.16 5.00
CA MET A 403 -3.75 10.30 4.71
C MET A 403 -4.51 11.42 3.98
N ALA A 404 -5.43 11.08 3.07
CA ALA A 404 -6.31 12.06 2.41
C ALA A 404 -7.32 12.75 3.35
N ARG A 405 -7.46 12.31 4.62
CA ARG A 405 -8.37 12.91 5.61
C ARG A 405 -7.66 13.74 6.67
N ASN A 406 -6.41 13.39 7.02
CA ASN A 406 -5.68 14.01 8.12
C ASN A 406 -4.39 14.67 7.61
N SER A 407 -4.39 16.00 7.47
CA SER A 407 -3.21 16.80 7.11
C SER A 407 -2.31 17.20 8.30
N TRP A 408 -2.75 17.01 9.55
CA TRP A 408 -1.95 17.31 10.75
C TRP A 408 -2.22 16.33 11.89
N GLY A 409 -1.37 15.29 12.01
CA GLY A 409 -1.38 14.34 13.13
C GLY A 409 -0.73 13.00 12.76
N LEU A 410 -0.59 12.11 13.76
CA LEU A 410 -0.34 10.69 13.54
C LEU A 410 -1.70 9.96 13.57
N PRO A 411 -2.35 9.68 12.42
CA PRO A 411 -3.61 8.97 12.40
C PRO A 411 -3.46 7.54 12.94
N GLU A 412 -4.23 7.23 13.99
CA GLU A 412 -4.32 5.89 14.56
C GLU A 412 -5.71 5.29 14.31
N VAL A 413 -5.73 4.11 13.69
CA VAL A 413 -6.96 3.40 13.29
C VAL A 413 -7.22 2.24 14.26
N PRO A 414 -8.36 2.24 14.98
CA PRO A 414 -8.75 1.14 15.86
C PRO A 414 -8.95 -0.18 15.11
N TRP A 415 -8.64 -1.30 15.74
CA TRP A 415 -8.74 -2.65 15.16
C TRP A 415 -10.14 -2.90 14.58
N GLU A 416 -11.18 -2.47 15.29
CA GLU A 416 -12.59 -2.62 14.95
C GLU A 416 -12.96 -1.95 13.61
N THR A 417 -12.18 -0.95 13.20
CA THR A 417 -12.41 -0.17 11.97
C THR A 417 -11.77 -0.83 10.74
N TRP A 418 -10.59 -1.44 10.88
CA TRP A 418 -9.82 -1.95 9.74
C TRP A 418 -9.71 -3.48 9.68
N GLY A 419 -9.62 -4.14 10.83
CA GLY A 419 -9.24 -5.53 10.99
C GLY A 419 -10.32 -6.52 10.58
N PRO A 420 -11.45 -6.63 11.32
CA PRO A 420 -12.45 -7.66 11.09
C PRO A 420 -12.92 -7.83 9.63
N PRO A 421 -13.19 -6.78 8.83
CA PRO A 421 -13.66 -6.96 7.45
C PRO A 421 -12.56 -7.23 6.41
N ASN A 422 -11.27 -7.03 6.73
CA ASN A 422 -10.17 -7.13 5.74
C ASN A 422 -9.16 -8.25 6.03
N THR A 423 -9.28 -8.95 7.16
CA THR A 423 -8.28 -9.90 7.65
C THR A 423 -8.85 -11.29 7.87
N LYS A 424 -7.96 -12.28 8.01
CA LYS A 424 -8.24 -13.67 8.40
C LYS A 424 -7.23 -14.10 9.46
N LEU A 425 -7.68 -14.64 10.59
CA LEU A 425 -6.83 -15.38 11.51
C LEU A 425 -6.79 -16.85 11.11
N LEU A 426 -5.59 -17.45 11.16
CA LEU A 426 -5.33 -18.88 11.04
C LEU A 426 -4.47 -19.33 12.25
N PRO A 427 -4.74 -20.48 12.88
CA PRO A 427 -3.87 -21.02 13.93
C PRO A 427 -2.57 -21.56 13.31
N LEU A 428 -1.42 -21.21 13.88
CA LEU A 428 -0.10 -21.71 13.45
C LEU A 428 0.33 -22.92 14.28
N ASP A 429 0.91 -23.92 13.62
CA ASP A 429 1.71 -24.94 14.30
C ASP A 429 2.97 -24.30 14.93
N VAL A 430 3.29 -24.72 16.16
CA VAL A 430 4.49 -24.27 16.86
C VAL A 430 5.75 -24.66 16.08
N GLY A 431 6.61 -23.67 15.76
CA GLY A 431 7.90 -23.89 15.10
C GLY A 431 8.05 -23.36 13.66
N MET A 432 7.09 -22.60 13.12
CA MET A 432 7.21 -21.92 11.81
C MET A 432 7.92 -20.53 11.74
N PRO A 433 8.35 -19.82 12.81
CA PRO A 433 8.40 -18.35 12.81
C PRO A 433 9.68 -17.69 12.23
N SER A 434 10.21 -18.14 11.08
CA SER A 434 11.42 -17.50 10.51
C SER A 434 11.54 -17.46 8.98
N SER A 435 10.88 -18.36 8.23
CA SER A 435 10.91 -18.30 6.76
C SER A 435 9.73 -17.48 6.21
N PRO A 436 9.94 -16.42 5.40
CA PRO A 436 8.85 -15.67 4.79
C PRO A 436 8.09 -16.44 3.71
N LEU A 437 8.63 -17.57 3.24
CA LEU A 437 8.19 -18.23 2.00
C LEU A 437 6.90 -19.07 2.12
N TYR A 438 6.19 -19.08 3.25
CA TYR A 438 4.89 -19.74 3.32
C TYR A 438 3.77 -18.94 2.61
N VAL A 439 4.04 -17.72 2.13
CA VAL A 439 3.07 -16.86 1.41
C VAL A 439 3.56 -16.51 0.01
N HIS A 440 2.70 -16.68 -1.01
CA HIS A 440 2.96 -16.20 -2.37
C HIS A 440 1.66 -15.75 -3.06
N GLY A 441 1.65 -14.55 -3.63
CA GLY A 441 0.45 -13.96 -4.23
C GLY A 441 -0.73 -13.97 -3.26
N LEU A 442 -1.86 -14.56 -3.68
CA LEU A 442 -3.06 -14.74 -2.85
C LEU A 442 -3.13 -16.08 -2.12
N ARG A 443 -2.01 -16.75 -1.85
CA ARG A 443 -1.99 -18.07 -1.18
C ARG A 443 -1.04 -18.11 0.00
N VAL A 444 -1.45 -18.87 1.02
CA VAL A 444 -0.64 -19.28 2.18
C VAL A 444 -0.61 -20.81 2.22
N ILE A 445 0.56 -21.41 2.40
CA ILE A 445 0.73 -22.86 2.63
C ILE A 445 1.08 -23.13 4.09
N MET A 446 0.51 -24.18 4.65
CA MET A 446 0.77 -24.65 6.02
C MET A 446 0.86 -26.16 6.03
N ARG A 447 1.72 -26.74 6.88
CA ARG A 447 1.73 -28.20 7.09
C ARG A 447 0.44 -28.62 7.80
N ASN A 448 0.05 -29.87 7.65
CA ASN A 448 -0.97 -30.46 8.51
C ASN A 448 -0.35 -31.02 9.80
N ASP A 449 -1.24 -31.28 10.75
CA ASP A 449 -1.01 -31.32 12.20
C ASP A 449 0.25 -32.13 12.59
N PRO A 450 0.96 -31.80 13.70
CA PRO A 450 2.27 -32.38 13.99
C PRO A 450 2.34 -33.91 14.16
N GLY A 451 1.19 -34.58 14.37
CA GLY A 451 1.06 -36.04 14.39
C GLY A 451 0.75 -36.69 13.03
N SER A 452 0.70 -35.91 11.95
CA SER A 452 0.48 -36.42 10.59
C SER A 452 1.72 -37.15 10.03
N THR A 453 1.60 -37.77 8.86
CA THR A 453 2.67 -38.51 8.17
C THR A 453 3.86 -37.64 7.70
N GLY A 454 3.87 -36.35 8.03
CA GLY A 454 4.82 -35.37 7.49
C GLY A 454 4.67 -35.10 5.99
N LYS A 455 3.62 -35.63 5.34
CA LYS A 455 3.37 -35.47 3.89
C LYS A 455 2.24 -34.51 3.54
N SER A 456 1.27 -34.33 4.45
CA SER A 456 0.03 -33.61 4.18
C SER A 456 0.13 -32.13 4.54
N PHE A 457 -0.52 -31.28 3.75
CA PHE A 457 -0.51 -29.82 3.88
C PHE A 457 -1.87 -29.20 3.51
N ARG A 458 -2.09 -27.95 3.91
CA ARG A 458 -3.23 -27.10 3.53
C ARG A 458 -2.72 -25.88 2.76
N VAL A 459 -3.41 -25.49 1.70
CA VAL A 459 -3.26 -24.18 1.05
C VAL A 459 -4.54 -23.38 1.25
N TYR A 460 -4.39 -22.19 1.82
CA TYR A 460 -5.43 -21.19 1.98
C TYR A 460 -5.35 -20.22 0.80
N ASP A 461 -6.31 -20.32 -0.12
CA ASP A 461 -6.41 -19.51 -1.34
C ASP A 461 -7.41 -18.38 -1.13
N PHE A 462 -6.91 -17.14 -1.17
CA PHE A 462 -7.62 -15.90 -0.92
C PHE A 462 -8.03 -15.19 -2.23
N ASN A 463 -8.05 -15.87 -3.38
CA ASN A 463 -8.58 -15.33 -4.62
C ASN A 463 -10.10 -15.08 -4.53
N GLN A 464 -10.47 -13.87 -4.14
CA GLN A 464 -11.86 -13.40 -3.97
C GLN A 464 -12.71 -13.49 -5.26
N HIS A 465 -12.09 -13.56 -6.45
CA HIS A 465 -12.81 -13.73 -7.72
C HIS A 465 -13.07 -15.20 -8.06
N GLY A 466 -12.25 -16.11 -7.53
CA GLY A 466 -12.36 -17.57 -7.67
C GLY A 466 -13.12 -18.27 -6.53
N ILE A 467 -13.32 -17.61 -5.38
CA ILE A 467 -14.14 -18.14 -4.28
C ILE A 467 -15.61 -18.09 -4.69
N ARG A 468 -16.13 -19.24 -5.12
CA ARG A 468 -17.55 -19.53 -5.34
C ARG A 468 -17.86 -20.92 -4.76
N PRO A 469 -19.06 -21.16 -4.23
CA PRO A 469 -19.49 -22.51 -3.87
C PRO A 469 -19.49 -23.40 -5.13
N ASP A 470 -18.55 -24.34 -5.20
CA ASP A 470 -18.53 -25.43 -6.17
C ASP A 470 -19.00 -26.69 -5.44
N GLU A 471 -20.31 -26.98 -5.55
CA GLU A 471 -20.99 -28.12 -4.91
C GLU A 471 -20.37 -29.50 -5.25
N LYS A 472 -19.50 -29.55 -6.27
CA LYS A 472 -18.80 -30.78 -6.71
C LYS A 472 -17.36 -30.85 -6.23
N SER A 473 -16.85 -29.84 -5.53
CA SER A 473 -15.47 -29.79 -5.07
C SER A 473 -15.30 -30.31 -3.65
N LYS A 474 -14.15 -30.96 -3.36
CA LYS A 474 -13.75 -31.38 -2.01
C LYS A 474 -13.17 -30.24 -1.17
N ASN A 475 -13.35 -28.99 -1.58
CA ASN A 475 -12.72 -27.84 -0.94
C ASN A 475 -13.57 -27.36 0.24
N GLU A 476 -12.90 -27.03 1.34
CA GLU A 476 -13.52 -26.33 2.46
C GLU A 476 -13.51 -24.81 2.17
N PHE A 477 -14.54 -24.10 2.63
CA PHE A 477 -14.67 -22.65 2.43
C PHE A 477 -14.88 -21.97 3.79
N SER A 478 -13.91 -21.14 4.19
CA SER A 478 -13.93 -20.48 5.49
C SER A 478 -14.22 -18.98 5.31
N LEU A 479 -15.47 -18.60 5.56
CA LEU A 479 -15.96 -17.22 5.40
C LEU A 479 -15.50 -16.32 6.56
N GLU A 480 -15.91 -16.65 7.78
CA GLU A 480 -15.50 -15.98 9.02
C GLU A 480 -14.60 -16.93 9.83
N THR A 481 -13.65 -16.37 10.58
CA THR A 481 -12.96 -17.05 11.69
C THR A 481 -13.16 -16.21 12.93
N GLU A 482 -13.78 -16.81 13.94
CA GLU A 482 -13.77 -16.31 15.31
C GLU A 482 -12.65 -17.04 16.06
N PHE A 483 -11.80 -16.29 16.77
CA PHE A 483 -10.79 -16.83 17.68
C PHE A 483 -11.12 -16.38 19.10
N GLU A 484 -11.59 -17.31 19.92
CA GLU A 484 -11.75 -17.15 21.36
C GLU A 484 -10.47 -17.65 22.04
N SER A 485 -9.60 -16.73 22.44
CA SER A 485 -8.47 -17.09 23.32
C SER A 485 -8.94 -17.07 24.77
N THR A 486 -8.53 -18.10 25.51
CA THR A 486 -8.65 -18.19 26.96
C THR A 486 -7.87 -17.10 27.71
N ILE A 487 -6.97 -16.38 27.02
CA ILE A 487 -6.12 -15.31 27.59
C ILE A 487 -6.59 -13.91 27.17
N LEU A 488 -7.17 -13.75 25.97
CA LEU A 488 -7.67 -12.44 25.50
C LEU A 488 -8.83 -11.91 26.35
N GLY A 489 -9.64 -12.81 26.93
CA GLY A 489 -10.92 -12.47 27.55
C GLY A 489 -11.94 -11.90 26.55
N CYS A 490 -11.67 -12.03 25.25
CA CYS A 490 -12.52 -11.54 24.16
C CYS A 490 -12.31 -12.36 22.88
N THR A 491 -13.32 -12.36 22.01
CA THR A 491 -13.29 -13.06 20.72
C THR A 491 -12.78 -12.13 19.61
N ILE A 492 -11.66 -12.46 18.96
CA ILE A 492 -11.24 -11.74 17.74
C ILE A 492 -12.02 -12.30 16.55
N ARG A 493 -12.76 -11.44 15.85
CA ARG A 493 -13.50 -11.79 14.62
C ARG A 493 -12.74 -11.33 13.38
N THR A 494 -12.67 -12.20 12.37
CA THR A 494 -12.00 -11.93 11.08
C THR A 494 -12.79 -12.53 9.91
N ARG A 495 -13.01 -11.77 8.83
CA ARG A 495 -14.05 -12.05 7.82
C ARG A 495 -13.55 -12.06 6.36
N LEU A 496 -12.25 -12.06 6.12
CA LEU A 496 -11.70 -12.25 4.78
C LEU A 496 -11.87 -13.72 4.35
N PRO A 497 -12.70 -14.02 3.32
CA PRO A 497 -12.95 -15.41 2.92
C PRO A 497 -11.72 -16.08 2.31
N CYS A 498 -11.58 -17.39 2.54
CA CYS A 498 -10.63 -18.23 1.82
C CYS A 498 -11.23 -19.59 1.43
N ARG A 499 -10.69 -20.16 0.36
CA ARG A 499 -10.86 -21.57 -0.02
C ARG A 499 -9.68 -22.35 0.54
N ILE A 500 -9.93 -23.46 1.22
CA ILE A 500 -8.91 -24.36 1.75
C ILE A 500 -8.83 -25.59 0.86
N VAL A 501 -7.62 -25.89 0.38
CA VAL A 501 -7.32 -27.08 -0.44
C VAL A 501 -6.30 -27.92 0.31
N VAL A 502 -6.62 -29.18 0.59
CA VAL A 502 -5.72 -30.15 1.24
C VAL A 502 -4.94 -30.91 0.17
N GLY A 503 -3.63 -31.06 0.37
CA GLY A 503 -2.74 -31.79 -0.53
C GLY A 503 -1.81 -32.75 0.21
N GLU A 504 -1.14 -33.61 -0.55
CA GLU A 504 -0.10 -34.51 -0.06
C GLU A 504 1.12 -34.45 -1.00
N LEU A 505 2.31 -34.36 -0.40
CA LEU A 505 3.59 -34.47 -1.10
C LEU A 505 4.04 -35.94 -1.18
N PRO A 506 4.84 -36.33 -2.19
CA PRO A 506 5.32 -37.70 -2.34
C PRO A 506 6.14 -38.20 -1.13
N GLU A 507 6.89 -37.30 -0.50
CA GLU A 507 7.84 -37.57 0.59
C GLU A 507 7.51 -36.73 1.83
N ALA A 508 8.00 -37.20 2.99
CA ALA A 508 7.82 -36.50 4.25
C ALA A 508 8.81 -35.32 4.36
N HIS A 509 8.36 -34.22 4.96
CA HIS A 509 9.11 -32.97 5.05
C HIS A 509 8.99 -32.36 6.44
N GLU A 510 9.99 -31.56 6.81
CA GLU A 510 9.96 -30.77 8.04
C GLU A 510 9.20 -29.46 7.81
N TRP A 511 9.43 -28.80 6.67
CA TRP A 511 8.79 -27.54 6.28
C TRP A 511 8.23 -27.56 4.85
N VAL A 512 7.19 -26.76 4.61
CA VAL A 512 6.62 -26.45 3.29
C VAL A 512 6.62 -24.94 3.05
N MET A 513 6.93 -24.56 1.82
CA MET A 513 7.05 -23.19 1.33
C MET A 513 6.46 -23.09 -0.09
N LEU A 514 6.22 -21.86 -0.56
CA LEU A 514 5.43 -21.56 -1.75
C LEU A 514 6.19 -20.64 -2.71
N ALA A 515 6.31 -21.09 -3.96
CA ALA A 515 6.66 -20.28 -5.11
C ALA A 515 5.42 -20.12 -6.03
N GLU A 516 5.49 -19.25 -7.05
CA GLU A 516 4.35 -18.94 -7.92
C GLU A 516 3.68 -20.17 -8.56
N ASP A 517 4.48 -21.15 -8.98
CA ASP A 517 4.05 -22.39 -9.64
C ASP A 517 4.48 -23.68 -8.92
N SER A 518 5.02 -23.59 -7.70
CA SER A 518 5.68 -24.73 -7.05
C SER A 518 5.55 -24.71 -5.54
N ILE A 519 5.45 -25.89 -4.95
CA ILE A 519 5.58 -26.10 -3.51
C ILE A 519 7.00 -26.61 -3.25
N VAL A 520 7.71 -25.92 -2.37
CA VAL A 520 9.09 -26.24 -1.99
C VAL A 520 9.04 -26.91 -0.62
N ALA A 521 9.45 -28.17 -0.57
CA ALA A 521 9.52 -28.95 0.65
C ALA A 521 10.98 -29.07 1.11
N VAL A 522 11.20 -29.04 2.43
CA VAL A 522 12.54 -29.17 3.03
C VAL A 522 12.54 -30.36 3.97
N SER A 523 13.51 -31.27 3.78
CA SER A 523 13.73 -32.47 4.58
C SER A 523 15.19 -32.56 5.04
N LYS A 524 15.45 -33.29 6.12
CA LYS A 524 16.82 -33.69 6.48
C LYS A 524 17.24 -34.89 5.63
N LYS A 525 18.46 -34.84 5.09
CA LYS A 525 19.05 -35.92 4.29
C LYS A 525 19.46 -37.07 5.22
N GLU A 526 18.77 -38.21 5.13
CA GLU A 526 19.11 -39.39 5.94
C GLU A 526 20.52 -39.90 5.62
N SER A 527 21.40 -39.95 6.62
CA SER A 527 22.78 -40.39 6.46
C SER A 527 22.86 -41.92 6.47
N PHE A 528 22.96 -42.52 5.28
CA PHE A 528 23.21 -43.94 5.11
C PHE A 528 24.58 -44.35 5.69
N GLY A 529 24.57 -44.90 6.91
CA GLY A 529 25.44 -46.02 7.30
C GLY A 529 26.95 -45.77 7.41
N SER A 530 27.41 -44.87 8.29
CA SER A 530 28.74 -45.02 8.90
C SER A 530 28.80 -44.39 10.30
N GLN A 531 29.49 -45.02 11.25
CA GLN A 531 29.74 -44.46 12.57
C GLN A 531 30.69 -43.26 12.47
N CYS A 532 30.15 -42.05 12.69
CA CYS A 532 30.92 -40.85 12.98
C CYS A 532 30.27 -40.14 14.17
N GLU A 533 31.08 -39.49 14.99
CA GLU A 533 30.65 -38.88 16.25
C GLU A 533 29.73 -37.69 16.01
N ARG A 534 28.86 -37.38 16.99
CA ARG A 534 27.79 -36.38 16.84
C ARG A 534 28.36 -35.00 16.46
N PRO A 535 28.09 -34.46 15.25
CA PRO A 535 28.24 -33.03 15.03
C PRO A 535 27.21 -32.28 15.89
N GLY A 536 27.60 -31.11 16.40
CA GLY A 536 26.77 -30.32 17.32
C GLY A 536 25.43 -29.87 16.70
N ASN A 537 24.46 -29.57 17.57
CA ASN A 537 23.15 -29.08 17.17
C ASN A 537 23.25 -27.75 16.41
N TYR A 538 23.18 -27.78 15.08
CA TYR A 538 22.93 -26.59 14.28
C TYR A 538 21.44 -26.24 14.33
N SER A 539 21.06 -25.46 15.33
CA SER A 539 19.76 -24.79 15.35
C SER A 539 19.75 -23.66 14.31
N VAL A 540 18.66 -23.55 13.54
CA VAL A 540 18.23 -22.25 13.05
C VAL A 540 17.79 -21.49 14.29
N THR A 541 18.62 -20.57 14.77
CA THR A 541 18.51 -20.02 16.13
C THR A 541 17.23 -19.22 16.32
N ASN A 542 16.24 -19.82 16.98
CA ASN A 542 15.24 -19.09 17.75
C ASN A 542 15.97 -18.24 18.81
N PRO A 543 15.76 -16.91 18.89
CA PRO A 543 16.55 -16.04 19.77
C PRO A 543 16.36 -16.28 21.28
N PHE A 544 15.45 -17.16 21.71
CA PHE A 544 15.10 -17.35 23.12
C PHE A 544 15.29 -18.78 23.70
N ASP A 545 16.10 -19.64 23.06
CA ASP A 545 16.34 -21.03 23.52
C ASP A 545 17.60 -21.17 24.40
N THR A 546 17.56 -20.60 25.61
CA THR A 546 18.63 -20.73 26.63
C THR A 546 18.41 -21.98 27.49
N GLN A 547 19.15 -23.06 27.25
CA GLN A 547 18.99 -24.32 27.98
C GLN A 547 19.38 -24.24 29.46
N GLU A 548 18.59 -24.90 30.32
CA GLU A 548 18.90 -25.08 31.74
C GLU A 548 20.12 -25.99 31.96
N SER A 549 21.25 -25.44 32.39
CA SER A 549 22.34 -26.23 32.96
C SER A 549 22.00 -26.66 34.40
N ARG A 550 21.39 -27.83 34.58
CA ARG A 550 21.28 -28.47 35.90
C ARG A 550 22.67 -28.61 36.53
N HIS A 551 22.86 -28.04 37.72
CA HIS A 551 24.00 -28.35 38.58
C HIS A 551 23.53 -28.59 40.02
N ASP A 552 24.17 -29.57 40.67
CA ASP A 552 23.71 -30.16 41.94
C ASP A 552 24.25 -29.38 43.16
N ARG A 553 23.65 -29.61 44.32
CA ARG A 553 24.02 -28.97 45.58
C ARG A 553 25.30 -29.59 46.15
N THR A 554 26.33 -28.79 46.47
CA THR A 554 27.14 -29.05 47.69
C THR A 554 28.00 -27.88 48.19
N LYS A 555 27.64 -27.39 49.39
CA LYS A 555 28.47 -26.77 50.45
C LYS A 555 29.23 -25.44 50.20
N PRO A 556 29.54 -24.66 51.27
CA PRO A 556 30.22 -23.37 51.18
C PRO A 556 31.65 -23.39 51.77
N SER A 557 32.46 -22.37 51.42
CA SER A 557 33.49 -21.81 52.32
C SER A 557 33.97 -20.42 51.87
N SER A 558 34.60 -19.71 52.80
CA SER A 558 35.08 -18.32 52.71
C SER A 558 36.31 -18.12 51.80
N ASN A 559 36.51 -16.90 51.31
CA ASN A 559 37.64 -16.04 51.74
C ASN A 559 37.52 -14.58 51.26
N LEU A 560 37.88 -13.64 52.16
CA LEU A 560 38.23 -12.24 51.91
C LEU A 560 39.78 -12.12 51.96
N PRO A 561 40.41 -11.20 51.21
CA PRO A 561 40.63 -9.81 51.67
C PRO A 561 40.15 -8.77 50.63
N LEU A 562 39.71 -7.54 50.94
CA LEU A 562 40.21 -6.46 51.83
C LEU A 562 41.31 -5.55 51.24
N TYR A 563 40.85 -4.41 50.70
CA TYR A 563 41.24 -3.02 51.03
C TYR A 563 42.42 -2.27 50.34
N LYS A 564 42.19 -0.95 50.20
CA LYS A 564 43.09 0.18 49.84
C LYS A 564 43.51 0.30 48.35
N GLY A 565 43.40 1.45 47.67
CA GLY A 565 42.69 2.72 47.95
C GLY A 565 43.54 4.00 47.85
N ASN A 566 42.88 5.14 47.59
CA ASN A 566 43.35 6.54 47.81
C ASN A 566 44.48 7.03 46.85
N ASP A 567 44.72 8.32 46.56
CA ASP A 567 44.04 9.59 46.94
C ASP A 567 44.45 10.77 45.99
N ILE A 568 44.08 12.02 46.37
CA ILE A 568 44.62 13.33 45.92
C ILE A 568 44.19 13.80 44.50
N SER A 569 43.28 14.76 44.24
CA SER A 569 42.66 15.92 44.94
C SER A 569 43.20 17.33 44.60
N LYS A 570 42.24 18.29 44.47
CA LYS A 570 42.27 19.74 44.84
C LYS A 570 40.94 20.39 44.35
N ASN A 571 40.10 20.97 45.22
CA ASN A 571 40.15 22.29 45.91
C ASN A 571 39.76 23.47 44.98
N GLN A 572 38.90 24.44 45.32
CA GLN A 572 38.10 24.84 46.52
C GLN A 572 36.73 25.42 46.04
N HIS A 573 35.57 25.42 46.75
CA HIS A 573 35.16 26.00 48.06
C HIS A 573 35.20 27.55 48.14
N PRO A 574 34.32 28.25 48.93
CA PRO A 574 33.14 27.84 49.74
C PRO A 574 31.79 28.35 49.08
N SER A 575 30.65 28.80 49.67
CA SER A 575 30.18 29.16 51.04
C SER A 575 28.62 29.13 51.20
N ASN A 576 28.08 29.57 52.35
CA ASN A 576 26.66 29.78 52.76
C ASN A 576 26.59 31.11 53.61
N PRO A 577 25.49 31.59 54.25
CA PRO A 577 24.02 31.65 53.94
C PRO A 577 23.30 33.00 54.30
N SER A 578 21.96 33.06 54.14
CA SER A 578 20.94 33.81 54.97
C SER A 578 20.63 35.34 54.78
N ALA A 579 19.55 35.80 55.46
CA ALA A 579 18.81 37.08 55.42
C ALA A 579 17.94 37.33 54.14
N LEU A 580 16.63 37.67 54.17
CA LEU A 580 15.79 38.64 54.93
C LEU A 580 16.02 40.10 54.48
N GLN A 581 15.01 40.92 54.12
CA GLN A 581 13.55 40.72 54.01
C GLN A 581 12.94 41.75 53.00
N GLU A 582 11.60 41.90 52.92
CA GLU A 582 10.82 42.80 52.03
C GLU A 582 10.74 42.39 50.53
N THR A 583 9.64 42.58 49.76
CA THR A 583 8.31 43.20 50.01
C THR A 583 7.13 42.39 49.40
N SER A 584 5.91 42.79 49.80
CA SER A 584 4.55 42.30 49.48
C SER A 584 4.21 41.74 48.07
N GLN A 585 3.44 40.64 48.07
CA GLN A 585 2.38 40.20 47.13
C GLN A 585 2.52 40.44 45.61
N ARG A 586 2.56 39.35 44.80
CA ARG A 586 1.68 39.17 43.62
C ARG A 586 1.61 37.73 43.07
N LYS A 587 0.65 37.53 42.15
CA LYS A 587 0.06 36.28 41.64
C LYS A 587 1.02 35.26 40.99
N THR A 588 0.55 34.02 40.93
CA THR A 588 1.12 32.87 40.18
C THR A 588 1.14 33.07 38.66
N THR A 589 2.14 32.47 38.01
CA THR A 589 2.22 32.26 36.54
C THR A 589 2.87 30.90 36.25
N SER A 590 2.49 30.25 35.14
CA SER A 590 3.02 28.96 34.69
C SER A 590 4.05 29.12 33.56
N PRO A 591 4.91 28.13 33.28
CA PRO A 591 5.84 28.17 32.15
C PRO A 591 5.11 28.25 30.80
N ALA A 592 5.69 28.98 29.85
CA ALA A 592 5.05 29.28 28.57
C ALA A 592 5.24 28.18 27.50
N MET A 593 4.22 27.99 26.66
CA MET A 593 4.35 27.25 25.39
C MET A 593 5.14 28.05 24.35
N PRO A 594 5.63 27.42 23.27
CA PRO A 594 6.21 28.12 22.13
C PRO A 594 5.24 29.19 21.59
N ASN A 595 5.75 30.40 21.39
CA ASN A 595 4.94 31.56 21.02
C ASN A 595 4.56 31.52 19.53
N LEU A 596 3.55 30.71 19.18
CA LEU A 596 2.83 30.84 17.93
C LEU A 596 2.24 32.26 17.84
N GLY A 597 2.82 33.09 16.97
CA GLY A 597 2.36 34.45 16.73
C GLY A 597 0.86 34.47 16.42
N ALA A 598 0.13 35.43 17.00
CA ALA A 598 -1.31 35.37 17.16
C ALA A 598 -2.14 35.59 15.87
N SER A 599 -2.07 34.64 14.93
CA SER A 599 -3.12 34.35 13.97
C SER A 599 -3.69 32.96 14.30
N GLY A 600 -4.54 32.91 15.33
CA GLY A 600 -5.17 31.66 15.76
C GLY A 600 -6.08 31.06 14.68
N LEU A 601 -6.29 29.74 14.73
CA LEU A 601 -7.19 29.01 13.83
C LEU A 601 -8.64 29.49 13.99
N LYS A 602 -8.99 30.54 13.24
CA LYS A 602 -10.32 31.16 13.18
C LYS A 602 -11.18 30.34 12.22
N TYR A 603 -12.29 29.79 12.71
CA TYR A 603 -13.26 29.09 11.85
C TYR A 603 -13.93 30.09 10.90
N GLN A 604 -13.40 30.15 9.66
CA GLN A 604 -13.99 30.87 8.53
C GLN A 604 -15.32 30.20 8.14
N ARG A 605 -16.35 31.01 7.93
CA ARG A 605 -17.72 30.55 7.71
C ARG A 605 -18.45 31.52 6.78
N ILE A 606 -19.29 31.02 5.88
CA ILE A 606 -19.95 31.77 4.81
C ILE A 606 -21.02 32.69 5.39
N ARG A 607 -20.75 34.00 5.43
CA ARG A 607 -21.67 35.00 5.97
C ARG A 607 -22.49 35.55 4.80
N LYS A 608 -23.80 35.26 4.74
CA LYS A 608 -24.65 35.63 3.60
C LYS A 608 -24.63 37.14 3.28
N ASP A 609 -24.43 37.97 4.30
CA ASP A 609 -24.38 39.44 4.21
C ASP A 609 -22.96 39.98 3.89
N ASP A 610 -21.97 39.08 3.74
CA ASP A 610 -20.55 39.35 3.42
C ASP A 610 -20.01 38.24 2.50
N ALA A 611 -20.79 37.87 1.47
CA ALA A 611 -20.47 36.82 0.49
C ALA A 611 -21.06 37.15 -0.89
N MET A 612 -20.42 36.62 -1.94
CA MET A 612 -20.82 36.77 -3.34
C MET A 612 -20.74 35.41 -4.05
N LEU A 613 -21.69 35.10 -4.92
CA LEU A 613 -21.73 33.89 -5.72
C LEU A 613 -21.02 34.12 -7.07
N LEU A 614 -20.12 33.21 -7.44
CA LEU A 614 -19.40 33.24 -8.71
C LEU A 614 -19.76 32.01 -9.54
N ILE A 615 -20.31 32.25 -10.74
CA ILE A 615 -20.79 31.21 -11.65
C ILE A 615 -19.89 31.20 -12.88
N ILE A 616 -19.00 30.21 -12.95
CA ILE A 616 -17.82 30.24 -13.82
C ILE A 616 -17.92 29.20 -14.94
N ASP A 617 -18.00 29.67 -16.18
CA ASP A 617 -17.78 28.88 -17.41
C ASP A 617 -18.66 27.61 -17.53
N HIS A 618 -19.86 27.65 -16.95
CA HIS A 618 -20.89 26.61 -17.08
C HIS A 618 -21.55 26.63 -18.47
N GLN A 619 -20.72 26.42 -19.49
CA GLN A 619 -21.02 26.52 -20.92
C GLN A 619 -21.29 25.16 -21.54
N ILE A 620 -22.22 25.11 -22.50
CA ILE A 620 -22.77 23.86 -23.07
C ILE A 620 -21.68 22.95 -23.66
N GLY A 621 -20.63 23.52 -24.27
CA GLY A 621 -19.49 22.75 -24.79
C GLY A 621 -18.51 22.29 -23.70
N LEU A 622 -18.29 23.10 -22.66
CA LEU A 622 -17.39 22.75 -21.54
C LEU A 622 -17.97 21.65 -20.63
N PHE A 623 -19.30 21.55 -20.53
CA PHE A 623 -19.99 20.44 -19.86
C PHE A 623 -19.61 19.06 -20.41
N GLU A 624 -19.16 18.97 -21.67
CA GLU A 624 -18.72 17.72 -22.30
C GLU A 624 -17.27 17.32 -21.93
N LEU A 625 -16.55 18.18 -21.23
CA LEU A 625 -15.20 17.88 -20.72
C LEU A 625 -15.24 17.27 -19.32
N VAL A 626 -16.38 17.40 -18.62
CA VAL A 626 -16.61 16.88 -17.27
C VAL A 626 -16.81 15.36 -17.32
N ARG A 627 -15.98 14.62 -16.58
CA ARG A 627 -15.94 13.15 -16.54
C ARG A 627 -15.65 12.57 -15.14
N ASP A 628 -15.50 13.43 -14.15
CA ASP A 628 -15.38 13.10 -12.71
C ASP A 628 -16.74 12.97 -12.00
N TYR A 629 -17.81 13.45 -12.63
CA TYR A 629 -19.22 13.33 -12.22
C TYR A 629 -20.10 12.73 -13.34
N GLU A 630 -21.27 12.21 -12.99
CA GLU A 630 -22.27 11.80 -13.99
C GLU A 630 -22.96 13.06 -14.60
N PRO A 631 -23.26 13.13 -15.92
CA PRO A 631 -23.73 14.38 -16.53
C PRO A 631 -25.03 14.98 -15.98
N ALA A 632 -26.00 14.17 -15.55
CA ALA A 632 -27.23 14.65 -14.92
C ALA A 632 -27.01 15.04 -13.45
N GLU A 633 -26.20 14.26 -12.71
CA GLU A 633 -25.71 14.63 -11.37
C GLU A 633 -25.03 16.00 -11.40
N PHE A 634 -24.03 16.16 -12.28
CA PHE A 634 -23.26 17.41 -12.40
C PHE A 634 -24.14 18.59 -12.80
N ARG A 635 -25.03 18.43 -13.79
CA ARG A 635 -25.96 19.51 -14.18
C ARG A 635 -26.90 19.88 -13.03
N ASN A 636 -27.38 18.92 -12.25
CA ASN A 636 -28.21 19.22 -11.07
C ASN A 636 -27.41 19.98 -10.01
N ASN A 637 -26.16 19.60 -9.75
CA ASN A 637 -25.28 20.30 -8.80
C ASN A 637 -24.95 21.73 -9.25
N VAL A 638 -24.77 21.98 -10.55
CA VAL A 638 -24.57 23.32 -11.10
C VAL A 638 -25.82 24.19 -11.00
N LEU A 639 -27.01 23.64 -11.29
CA LEU A 639 -28.27 24.37 -11.11
C LEU A 639 -28.55 24.65 -9.63
N ALA A 640 -28.24 23.70 -8.75
CA ALA A 640 -28.27 23.89 -7.31
C ALA A 640 -27.31 25.02 -6.86
N HIS A 641 -26.08 25.04 -7.39
CA HIS A 641 -25.10 26.10 -7.09
C HIS A 641 -25.58 27.49 -7.53
N ALA A 642 -26.11 27.59 -8.76
CA ALA A 642 -26.72 28.82 -9.26
C ALA A 642 -27.93 29.28 -8.41
N ALA A 643 -28.76 28.35 -7.92
CA ALA A 643 -29.92 28.67 -7.09
C ALA A 643 -29.56 29.40 -5.78
N LEU A 644 -28.35 29.25 -5.22
CA LEU A 644 -27.94 29.92 -3.97
C LEU A 644 -28.12 31.44 -4.03
N GLY A 645 -27.76 32.07 -5.15
CA GLY A 645 -27.83 33.53 -5.28
C GLY A 645 -29.27 34.03 -5.16
N LYS A 646 -30.23 33.25 -5.64
CA LYS A 646 -31.67 33.55 -5.54
C LYS A 646 -32.27 33.17 -4.17
N VAL A 647 -31.85 32.07 -3.56
CA VAL A 647 -32.36 31.62 -2.25
C VAL A 647 -31.85 32.50 -1.12
N PHE A 648 -30.56 32.87 -1.15
CA PHE A 648 -29.90 33.66 -0.10
C PHE A 648 -29.75 35.15 -0.43
N ASN A 649 -30.25 35.60 -1.59
CA ASN A 649 -30.10 36.98 -2.10
C ASN A 649 -28.63 37.44 -2.14
N LEU A 650 -27.74 36.56 -2.62
CA LEU A 650 -26.31 36.89 -2.76
C LEU A 650 -26.09 37.70 -4.04
N PRO A 651 -25.25 38.75 -4.01
CA PRO A 651 -24.65 39.30 -5.22
C PRO A 651 -24.08 38.14 -6.05
N THR A 652 -24.40 38.09 -7.34
CA THR A 652 -24.00 37.00 -8.23
C THR A 652 -23.35 37.57 -9.47
N ILE A 653 -22.23 37.00 -9.90
CA ILE A 653 -21.55 37.36 -11.16
C ILE A 653 -21.26 36.10 -11.96
N MET A 654 -21.48 36.19 -13.27
CA MET A 654 -21.36 35.09 -14.22
C MET A 654 -20.24 35.38 -15.23
N THR A 655 -19.48 34.36 -15.64
CA THR A 655 -18.47 34.50 -16.69
C THR A 655 -18.46 33.32 -17.63
N THR A 656 -17.94 33.58 -18.83
CA THR A 656 -17.78 32.63 -19.91
C THR A 656 -16.45 32.87 -20.63
N SER A 657 -15.84 31.80 -21.12
CA SER A 657 -14.65 31.84 -21.98
C SER A 657 -15.03 31.39 -23.40
N THR A 658 -14.86 32.28 -24.38
CA THR A 658 -15.09 32.03 -25.81
C THR A 658 -16.50 31.49 -26.10
N ASP A 659 -17.54 32.21 -25.68
CA ASP A 659 -18.94 31.74 -25.77
C ASP A 659 -19.53 31.77 -27.19
N ASP A 660 -18.88 32.48 -28.11
CA ASP A 660 -19.08 32.44 -29.55
C ASP A 660 -18.30 31.30 -30.26
N GLY A 661 -17.46 30.56 -29.53
CA GLY A 661 -16.63 29.46 -30.04
C GLY A 661 -17.08 28.06 -29.58
N PRO A 662 -16.20 27.04 -29.70
CA PRO A 662 -16.52 25.64 -29.36
C PRO A 662 -16.96 25.38 -27.91
N ASN A 663 -16.66 26.31 -26.99
CA ASN A 663 -17.11 26.24 -25.61
C ASN A 663 -18.63 26.50 -25.49
N GLY A 664 -19.20 27.28 -26.41
CA GLY A 664 -20.63 27.60 -26.50
C GLY A 664 -21.14 28.55 -25.41
N PRO A 665 -22.45 28.90 -25.43
CA PRO A 665 -23.05 29.76 -24.42
C PRO A 665 -23.17 29.07 -23.06
N MET A 666 -23.34 29.88 -22.00
CA MET A 666 -23.75 29.41 -20.66
C MET A 666 -25.11 28.69 -20.72
N LEU A 667 -25.35 27.74 -19.80
CA LEU A 667 -26.66 27.11 -19.62
C LEU A 667 -27.78 28.15 -19.50
N GLN A 668 -28.82 28.02 -20.34
CA GLN A 668 -29.92 28.98 -20.39
C GLN A 668 -30.65 29.07 -19.04
N GLU A 669 -30.82 27.95 -18.34
CA GLU A 669 -31.47 27.87 -17.03
C GLU A 669 -30.72 28.66 -15.95
N VAL A 670 -29.40 28.83 -16.10
CA VAL A 670 -28.56 29.65 -15.22
C VAL A 670 -28.74 31.14 -15.54
N LEU A 671 -28.83 31.48 -16.83
CA LEU A 671 -29.15 32.84 -17.29
C LEU A 671 -30.56 33.28 -16.86
N ASP A 672 -31.55 32.39 -16.95
CA ASP A 672 -32.94 32.64 -16.55
C ASP A 672 -33.08 32.83 -15.03
N MET A 673 -32.22 32.19 -14.23
CA MET A 673 -32.14 32.42 -12.78
C MET A 673 -31.51 33.77 -12.42
N HIS A 674 -30.63 34.31 -13.27
CA HIS A 674 -29.75 35.44 -12.99
C HIS A 674 -29.76 36.52 -14.07
N SER A 675 -30.94 36.80 -14.64
CA SER A 675 -31.11 37.69 -15.80
C SER A 675 -30.61 39.13 -15.63
N ASN A 676 -30.46 39.59 -14.38
CA ASN A 676 -29.95 40.92 -14.02
C ASN A 676 -28.50 40.91 -13.50
N ALA A 677 -27.84 39.75 -13.42
CA ALA A 677 -26.46 39.64 -12.96
C ALA A 677 -25.46 40.00 -14.07
N PRO A 678 -24.28 40.56 -13.75
CA PRO A 678 -23.24 40.78 -14.75
C PRO A 678 -22.80 39.44 -15.37
N LEU A 679 -22.90 39.35 -16.71
CA LEU A 679 -22.40 38.22 -17.50
C LEU A 679 -21.22 38.68 -18.38
N ILE A 680 -20.04 38.16 -18.09
CA ILE A 680 -18.79 38.63 -18.67
C ILE A 680 -18.28 37.60 -19.69
N ARG A 681 -17.93 38.09 -20.89
CA ARG A 681 -17.58 37.27 -22.07
C ARG A 681 -16.14 37.50 -22.45
N ARG A 682 -15.30 36.52 -22.17
CA ARG A 682 -13.85 36.57 -22.38
C ARG A 682 -13.48 35.94 -23.72
N LYS A 683 -12.49 36.48 -24.41
CA LYS A 683 -12.22 36.16 -25.83
C LYS A 683 -10.95 35.36 -26.09
N GLY A 684 -10.13 35.17 -25.05
CA GLY A 684 -8.98 34.25 -25.08
C GLY A 684 -8.35 34.03 -23.70
N GLU A 685 -8.74 34.82 -22.72
CA GLU A 685 -8.29 34.76 -21.34
C GLU A 685 -8.79 33.46 -20.70
N VAL A 686 -7.87 32.51 -20.49
CA VAL A 686 -8.15 31.34 -19.65
C VAL A 686 -8.39 31.83 -18.22
N ASN A 687 -7.45 32.59 -17.65
CA ASN A 687 -7.73 33.28 -16.39
C ASN A 687 -8.82 34.36 -16.57
N ALA A 688 -9.98 34.19 -15.91
CA ALA A 688 -11.00 35.24 -15.90
C ALA A 688 -10.48 36.58 -15.37
N TRP A 689 -9.55 36.59 -14.42
CA TRP A 689 -8.92 37.83 -13.93
C TRP A 689 -7.95 38.46 -14.91
N ASP A 690 -7.54 37.80 -16.00
CA ASP A 690 -6.75 38.49 -17.02
C ASP A 690 -7.62 39.48 -17.81
N SER A 691 -8.96 39.28 -17.86
CA SER A 691 -9.92 40.24 -18.41
C SER A 691 -10.07 41.47 -17.48
N PRO A 692 -9.76 42.70 -17.94
CA PRO A 692 -9.94 43.92 -17.16
C PRO A 692 -11.39 44.15 -16.70
N GLU A 693 -12.37 43.78 -17.53
CA GLU A 693 -13.80 43.93 -17.27
C GLU A 693 -14.22 43.01 -16.12
N PHE A 694 -13.68 41.79 -16.10
CA PHE A 694 -13.91 40.85 -15.02
C PHE A 694 -13.26 41.32 -13.71
N ARG A 695 -12.04 41.90 -13.75
CA ARG A 695 -11.40 42.52 -12.56
C ARG A 695 -12.17 43.74 -12.02
N ALA A 696 -12.89 44.45 -12.87
CA ALA A 696 -13.66 45.64 -12.48
C ALA A 696 -15.02 45.27 -11.86
N ALA A 697 -15.64 44.18 -12.29
CA ALA A 697 -16.93 43.72 -11.79
C ALA A 697 -16.80 42.75 -10.60
N VAL A 698 -15.94 41.75 -10.71
CA VAL A 698 -15.59 40.83 -9.62
C VAL A 698 -14.26 41.29 -9.04
N LYS A 699 -14.16 41.40 -7.72
CA LYS A 699 -12.84 41.18 -7.09
C LYS A 699 -12.56 39.68 -7.01
N ALA A 700 -11.97 39.19 -8.10
CA ALA A 700 -11.21 37.94 -8.36
C ALA A 700 -11.83 36.69 -9.07
N MET A 701 -11.27 36.43 -10.29
CA MET A 701 -10.85 35.17 -11.00
C MET A 701 -11.85 34.05 -11.45
N TYR A 702 -11.55 32.98 -12.24
CA TYR A 702 -10.48 32.46 -13.18
C TYR A 702 -11.20 31.52 -14.23
N VAL A 703 -10.51 30.74 -15.09
CA VAL A 703 -11.02 29.41 -15.59
C VAL A 703 -10.51 28.33 -14.64
N CYS A 704 -11.35 27.50 -14.02
CA CYS A 704 -12.66 27.87 -13.51
C CYS A 704 -12.51 28.15 -12.02
N THR A 705 -12.56 27.11 -11.18
CA THR A 705 -12.52 27.20 -9.71
C THR A 705 -11.13 27.14 -9.11
N ALA A 706 -10.23 26.31 -9.67
CA ALA A 706 -8.96 25.97 -9.03
C ALA A 706 -8.00 27.16 -8.95
N PHE A 707 -7.61 27.70 -10.11
CA PHE A 707 -6.80 28.90 -10.17
C PHE A 707 -7.53 30.13 -9.59
N LEU A 708 -8.88 30.15 -9.60
CA LEU A 708 -9.72 31.21 -9.01
C LEU A 708 -9.43 31.37 -7.55
N ALA A 709 -9.65 30.29 -6.82
CA ALA A 709 -9.54 30.34 -5.39
C ALA A 709 -8.10 30.65 -4.94
N LEU A 710 -7.08 30.20 -5.69
CA LEU A 710 -5.67 30.46 -5.39
C LEU A 710 -5.29 31.94 -5.31
N SER A 711 -5.88 32.80 -6.14
CA SER A 711 -5.50 34.22 -6.19
C SER A 711 -6.62 35.17 -5.75
N LEU A 712 -7.87 34.69 -5.55
CA LEU A 712 -8.79 35.32 -4.57
C LEU A 712 -8.08 35.38 -3.21
N ILE A 713 -7.43 34.28 -2.81
CA ILE A 713 -6.60 34.19 -1.61
C ILE A 713 -5.44 35.20 -1.64
N GLU A 714 -4.76 35.37 -2.79
CA GLU A 714 -3.67 36.35 -2.98
C GLU A 714 -4.15 37.80 -2.80
N GLU A 715 -5.35 38.12 -3.30
CA GLU A 715 -6.06 39.40 -3.08
C GLU A 715 -6.73 39.48 -1.68
N GLY A 716 -6.59 38.47 -0.82
CA GLY A 716 -6.99 38.49 0.59
C GLY A 716 -8.43 38.03 0.92
N TYR A 717 -9.11 37.33 0.01
CA TYR A 717 -10.50 36.91 0.19
C TYR A 717 -10.67 35.59 0.97
N GLU A 718 -11.72 35.50 1.81
CA GLU A 718 -12.18 34.22 2.40
C GLU A 718 -12.91 33.40 1.31
N VAL A 719 -12.27 32.36 0.74
CA VAL A 719 -12.81 31.60 -0.40
C VAL A 719 -13.47 30.29 0.01
N PHE A 720 -14.64 30.01 -0.59
CA PHE A 720 -15.41 28.79 -0.38
C PHE A 720 -15.74 28.16 -1.75
N ALA A 721 -15.07 27.05 -2.09
CA ALA A 721 -15.19 26.40 -3.39
C ALA A 721 -16.13 25.20 -3.31
N ASN A 722 -17.23 25.23 -4.08
CA ASN A 722 -18.14 24.10 -4.18
C ASN A 722 -17.55 23.02 -5.12
N SER A 723 -17.09 21.90 -4.55
CA SER A 723 -16.51 20.81 -5.33
C SER A 723 -17.56 20.05 -6.15
N GLU A 724 -18.80 19.95 -5.69
CA GLU A 724 -19.84 19.15 -6.35
C GLU A 724 -20.40 19.81 -7.63
N ALA A 725 -20.21 21.13 -7.79
CA ALA A 725 -20.47 21.86 -9.03
C ALA A 725 -19.19 22.22 -9.82
N SER A 726 -18.00 21.75 -9.40
CA SER A 726 -16.74 21.99 -10.10
C SER A 726 -16.22 20.70 -10.76
N GLY A 727 -16.45 20.55 -12.07
CA GLY A 727 -16.13 19.32 -12.82
C GLY A 727 -14.90 19.43 -13.72
N THR A 728 -14.30 18.29 -14.08
CA THR A 728 -13.09 18.22 -14.90
C THR A 728 -12.88 16.84 -15.57
N TYR A 729 -11.78 16.66 -16.31
CA TYR A 729 -11.51 15.51 -17.19
C TYR A 729 -11.38 14.15 -16.49
N SER A 730 -11.11 14.11 -15.18
CA SER A 730 -11.10 12.87 -14.39
C SER A 730 -11.09 13.17 -12.89
N ARG A 731 -11.54 12.21 -12.08
CA ARG A 731 -11.56 12.32 -10.61
C ARG A 731 -10.19 12.69 -10.03
N ARG A 732 -9.11 12.10 -10.55
CA ARG A 732 -7.72 12.43 -10.16
C ARG A 732 -7.41 13.91 -10.34
N ILE A 733 -7.77 14.51 -11.48
CA ILE A 733 -7.51 15.92 -11.76
C ILE A 733 -8.37 16.82 -10.85
N ALA A 734 -9.58 16.38 -10.52
CA ALA A 734 -10.43 17.06 -9.54
C ALA A 734 -9.78 17.06 -8.15
N ASP A 735 -9.26 15.93 -7.70
CA ASP A 735 -8.61 15.79 -6.39
C ASP A 735 -7.29 16.60 -6.34
N GLU A 736 -6.42 16.50 -7.36
CA GLU A 736 -5.20 17.32 -7.49
C GLU A 736 -5.49 18.84 -7.48
N ALA A 737 -6.56 19.27 -8.14
CA ALA A 737 -6.99 20.67 -8.15
C ALA A 737 -7.57 21.13 -6.80
N ASN A 738 -8.38 20.28 -6.15
CA ASN A 738 -8.97 20.55 -4.84
C ASN A 738 -7.91 20.60 -3.74
N ASP A 739 -6.89 19.73 -3.78
CA ASP A 739 -5.81 19.73 -2.79
C ASP A 739 -4.89 20.94 -2.97
N ARG A 740 -4.62 21.36 -4.21
CA ARG A 740 -3.91 22.63 -4.47
C ARG A 740 -4.69 23.83 -3.95
N MET A 741 -6.02 23.85 -4.08
CA MET A 741 -6.87 24.88 -3.46
C MET A 741 -6.77 24.85 -1.92
N ARG A 742 -6.94 23.68 -1.29
CA ARG A 742 -6.85 23.51 0.18
C ARG A 742 -5.49 23.97 0.73
N ALA A 743 -4.39 23.66 0.03
CA ALA A 743 -3.04 24.06 0.41
C ALA A 743 -2.83 25.59 0.44
N ALA A 744 -3.64 26.36 -0.31
CA ALA A 744 -3.65 27.82 -0.27
C ALA A 744 -4.63 28.41 0.76
N GLY A 745 -5.37 27.58 1.51
CA GLY A 745 -6.36 28.04 2.50
C GLY A 745 -7.79 28.20 1.96
N VAL A 746 -8.09 27.64 0.79
CA VAL A 746 -9.45 27.63 0.23
C VAL A 746 -10.33 26.60 0.95
N ASN A 747 -11.51 27.02 1.38
CA ASN A 747 -12.51 26.14 2.00
C ASN A 747 -13.24 25.34 0.91
N VAL A 748 -12.69 24.20 0.50
CA VAL A 748 -13.34 23.30 -0.47
C VAL A 748 -14.46 22.50 0.23
N MET A 749 -15.70 22.70 -0.18
CA MET A 749 -16.91 22.21 0.49
C MET A 749 -17.83 21.43 -0.46
N SER A 750 -18.69 20.56 0.10
CA SER A 750 -19.85 20.02 -0.59
C SER A 750 -20.98 21.04 -0.66
N MET A 751 -21.88 20.88 -1.62
CA MET A 751 -22.98 21.79 -1.90
C MET A 751 -24.00 21.83 -0.74
N TYR A 752 -24.24 20.70 -0.08
CA TYR A 752 -25.04 20.65 1.15
C TYR A 752 -24.39 21.44 2.29
N ALA A 753 -23.06 21.34 2.47
CA ALA A 753 -22.35 22.09 3.52
C ALA A 753 -22.38 23.60 3.27
N VAL A 754 -22.25 24.04 2.01
CA VAL A 754 -22.40 25.46 1.62
C VAL A 754 -23.80 25.98 1.96
N ALA A 755 -24.85 25.25 1.60
CA ALA A 755 -26.23 25.66 1.87
C ALA A 755 -26.54 25.76 3.39
N ILE A 756 -26.05 24.80 4.19
CA ILE A 756 -26.28 24.80 5.65
C ILE A 756 -25.47 25.88 6.37
N ASP A 757 -24.21 26.14 5.99
CA ASP A 757 -23.44 27.23 6.61
C ASP A 757 -23.91 28.63 6.16
N LEU A 758 -24.56 28.78 5.00
CA LEU A 758 -25.31 29.98 4.65
C LEU A 758 -26.60 30.14 5.49
N MET A 759 -27.35 29.06 5.71
CA MET A 759 -28.62 29.06 6.46
C MET A 759 -28.47 29.29 7.97
N ARG A 760 -27.46 28.67 8.60
CA ARG A 760 -27.20 28.62 10.06
C ARG A 760 -28.23 27.87 10.90
N ASP A 761 -29.52 28.15 10.72
CA ASP A 761 -30.61 27.62 11.53
C ASP A 761 -31.83 27.35 10.64
N TRP A 762 -32.44 26.17 10.78
CA TRP A 762 -33.62 25.76 10.02
C TRP A 762 -34.83 26.70 10.18
N ARG A 763 -34.84 27.52 11.23
CA ARG A 763 -35.89 28.49 11.60
C ARG A 763 -35.64 29.91 11.06
N HIS A 764 -34.51 30.16 10.39
CA HIS A 764 -34.23 31.46 9.78
C HIS A 764 -35.04 31.68 8.49
N THR A 765 -34.89 32.86 7.89
CA THR A 765 -35.28 33.15 6.50
C THR A 765 -34.03 33.63 5.72
N PRO A 766 -33.68 32.98 4.60
CA PRO A 766 -34.16 31.65 4.19
C PRO A 766 -33.78 30.58 5.22
N GLY A 767 -34.66 29.58 5.36
CA GLY A 767 -34.53 28.42 6.24
C GLY A 767 -35.13 27.19 5.57
N TYR A 768 -35.74 26.31 6.36
CA TYR A 768 -36.33 25.08 5.84
C TYR A 768 -37.34 25.31 4.68
N PRO A 769 -38.29 26.27 4.74
CA PRO A 769 -39.29 26.44 3.68
C PRO A 769 -38.70 26.90 2.34
N GLU A 770 -37.74 27.83 2.37
CA GLU A 770 -37.11 28.40 1.17
C GLU A 770 -36.11 27.43 0.54
N LEU A 771 -35.47 26.58 1.35
CA LEU A 771 -34.55 25.54 0.88
C LEU A 771 -35.27 24.22 0.52
N THR A 772 -36.55 24.04 0.85
CA THR A 772 -37.32 22.84 0.49
C THR A 772 -37.34 22.54 -1.03
N PRO A 773 -37.67 23.49 -1.94
CA PRO A 773 -37.65 23.24 -3.39
C PRO A 773 -36.26 22.94 -3.96
N TYR A 774 -35.22 23.34 -3.22
CA TYR A 774 -33.83 23.14 -3.52
C TYR A 774 -33.35 21.76 -3.02
N PHE A 775 -33.70 21.36 -1.79
CA PHE A 775 -33.35 20.05 -1.23
C PHE A 775 -34.13 18.89 -1.85
N ASP A 776 -35.35 19.08 -2.37
CA ASP A 776 -36.14 18.03 -3.03
C ASP A 776 -35.40 17.43 -4.25
N GLN A 777 -34.51 18.20 -4.89
CA GLN A 777 -33.67 17.76 -6.02
C GLN A 777 -32.40 16.99 -5.58
N SER A 778 -32.13 16.93 -4.27
CA SER A 778 -30.97 16.27 -3.66
C SER A 778 -31.36 14.96 -2.96
N VAL A 779 -30.36 14.22 -2.44
CA VAL A 779 -30.59 13.02 -1.61
C VAL A 779 -31.43 13.35 -0.35
N TYR A 780 -31.30 14.56 0.22
CA TYR A 780 -32.11 14.98 1.36
C TYR A 780 -33.61 15.06 1.04
N GLY A 781 -33.96 15.31 -0.23
CA GLY A 781 -35.33 15.25 -0.73
C GLY A 781 -36.00 13.88 -0.57
N MET A 782 -35.23 12.79 -0.47
CA MET A 782 -35.80 11.47 -0.11
C MET A 782 -36.29 11.45 1.34
N VAL A 783 -35.58 12.10 2.28
CA VAL A 783 -36.00 12.20 3.69
C VAL A 783 -37.29 13.01 3.78
N GLU A 784 -37.36 14.14 3.07
CA GLU A 784 -38.57 14.96 3.06
C GLU A 784 -39.75 14.26 2.37
N ARG A 785 -39.56 13.64 1.20
CA ARG A 785 -40.65 12.92 0.51
C ARG A 785 -41.17 11.74 1.34
N ASN A 786 -40.29 11.02 2.03
CA ASN A 786 -40.69 9.96 2.97
C ASN A 786 -41.47 10.55 4.16
N TYR A 787 -41.01 11.65 4.74
CA TYR A 787 -41.73 12.34 5.83
C TYR A 787 -43.09 12.88 5.38
N LYS A 788 -43.20 13.48 4.18
CA LYS A 788 -44.45 13.95 3.58
C LYS A 788 -45.41 12.81 3.21
N ALA A 789 -44.91 11.60 2.95
CA ALA A 789 -45.72 10.41 2.74
C ALA A 789 -46.30 9.87 4.07
N THR A 790 -45.48 9.77 5.13
CA THR A 790 -45.93 9.28 6.43
C THR A 790 -46.82 10.28 7.16
N SER A 791 -46.49 11.57 7.17
CA SER A 791 -47.29 12.63 7.81
C SER A 791 -48.61 12.98 7.11
N LYS A 792 -48.86 12.43 5.90
CA LYS A 792 -50.19 12.43 5.27
C LYS A 792 -51.04 11.20 5.62
N SER A 793 -50.54 10.33 6.49
CA SER A 793 -51.21 9.09 6.94
C SER A 793 -51.74 9.19 8.38
N SER A 794 -51.86 10.41 8.91
CA SER A 794 -52.20 10.75 10.31
C SER A 794 -53.05 12.01 10.38
#